data_AF-A0A1I0P4U2-F1
#
_entry.id   AF-A0A1I0P4U2-F1
#
_cell.length_a   1.000
_cell.length_b   1.000
_cell.length_c   1.000
_cell.angle_alpha   90.00
_cell.angle_beta   90.00
_cell.angle_gamma   90.00
#
_symmetry.space_group_name_H-M   'P 1'
#
loop_
_entity.id
_entity.type
_entity.pdbx_description
1 polymer ?
#
loop_
_entity_poly.entity_id
_entity_poly.type
_entity_poly.pdbx_seq_one_letter_code
_entity_poly.pdbx_strand_id
1 'polypeptide(L)'
;MEDNIVAGFNGNKFMLVDYANVNEQILCDFESYYDNFTPFSIEEQKLIFDNLLDVIMNSTFTDTQKSLVIVTSALLCNILSKQYYDKQISHYGDACFDEVYKFLSAKYRKDNQYIQSVKLNKDISDTDIMLCKCNSPDEIEKFIENYAWNFTKETQIIFYGNLKGAKPKYLSQMEYFYLGEGQAVVKGILHFGRRYLASLDLQTYHEIIDEANDFCSVLDKCNKVASINDLINNNIVKKYESQIYEALIYADKLEKKICFNEKIINNTGLKNEINEVKDALLDISYILDNNLSDLDYFLQYLNEKKEQFIRRLNYRYEEKIKVVIVHNNEFAKNMIVGLNYHNVNLVGVVTDAYLKADPEYSHVNISSSEFLTEIEMDYIIVVGYIFPYDILVEHLRKHNQNPKIIKLLDFNYIGSEEQRILFRTDWILNIQLNQRASDLKKQLEYFECHSANLPYEIGNDSSLKYPKVMSIEETVEAIVSNKLSVSRFGDGEFRMMFDINGPLFQNAIPELAEKLRMIVKSNLDNHMVAIHDIYGMFTNVKSYVCDYYRQYLNYNRKQEYIMLDMGKKYGNSFVSRFYINNMDRNLAEKRFSDIKRIWNLREVVIIEGEKTRMGIGNDLFDNAINIRRILAPAENAYDKYNDILKEACKLPTNTLIILALGPTATVLAYDLSKAGYQAIDIGHIDIEYEWFLMNAQQKVSIPNKYVNEAKDGKGTNVGECLDREYAGQIIAIVI
;
A
#
# COMPACT_ATOMS: atom_id res chain seq x y z
N MET A 1 7.49 2.75 -22.05
CA MET A 1 6.96 3.92 -22.78
C MET A 1 5.48 3.67 -23.00
N GLU A 2 4.66 4.72 -22.95
CA GLU A 2 3.22 4.77 -23.29
C GLU A 2 2.15 4.66 -22.17
N ASP A 3 2.28 5.44 -21.07
CA ASP A 3 1.15 5.76 -20.15
C ASP A 3 0.83 7.27 -20.07
N ASN A 4 1.43 8.09 -20.93
CA ASN A 4 1.41 9.54 -20.78
C ASN A 4 0.83 10.23 -22.02
N ILE A 5 -0.46 10.06 -22.28
CA ILE A 5 -1.14 10.72 -23.40
C ILE A 5 -2.30 11.55 -22.87
N VAL A 6 -2.27 12.85 -23.16
CA VAL A 6 -3.35 13.77 -22.82
C VAL A 6 -4.10 14.15 -24.09
N ALA A 7 -5.41 14.06 -24.01
CA ALA A 7 -6.35 14.38 -25.05
C ALA A 7 -6.93 15.77 -24.80
N GLY A 8 -7.03 16.59 -25.85
CA GLY A 8 -7.65 17.90 -25.72
C GLY A 8 -7.87 18.63 -27.06
N PHE A 9 -8.52 19.78 -26.98
CA PHE A 9 -8.87 20.61 -28.13
C PHE A 9 -7.97 21.84 -28.27
N ASN A 10 -7.41 22.06 -29.45
CA ASN A 10 -6.84 23.35 -29.85
C ASN A 10 -7.72 23.94 -30.96
N GLY A 11 -8.60 24.88 -30.59
CA GLY A 11 -9.69 25.35 -31.45
C GLY A 11 -10.66 24.22 -31.81
N ASN A 12 -11.04 24.10 -33.09
CA ASN A 12 -11.95 23.05 -33.59
C ASN A 12 -11.22 21.72 -33.93
N LYS A 13 -9.95 21.56 -33.56
CA LYS A 13 -9.17 20.36 -33.81
C LYS A 13 -8.85 19.65 -32.51
N PHE A 14 -9.25 18.38 -32.43
CA PHE A 14 -8.82 17.49 -31.36
C PHE A 14 -7.41 16.99 -31.59
N MET A 15 -6.60 16.96 -30.54
CA MET A 15 -5.22 16.48 -30.58
C MET A 15 -4.98 15.45 -29.47
N LEU A 16 -4.26 14.39 -29.81
CA LEU A 16 -3.65 13.47 -28.86
C LEU A 16 -2.17 13.82 -28.79
N VAL A 17 -1.69 14.19 -27.60
CA VAL A 17 -0.29 14.59 -27.42
C VAL A 17 0.37 13.68 -26.40
N ASP A 18 1.51 13.12 -26.80
CA ASP A 18 2.43 12.43 -25.91
C ASP A 18 3.01 13.47 -24.94
N TYR A 19 2.83 13.26 -23.64
CA TYR A 19 3.22 14.18 -22.57
C TYR A 19 4.72 14.50 -22.61
N ALA A 20 5.54 13.61 -23.19
CA ALA A 20 6.97 13.83 -23.38
C ALA A 20 7.30 14.94 -24.41
N ASN A 21 6.33 15.36 -25.23
CA ASN A 21 6.51 16.32 -26.33
C ASN A 21 5.66 17.61 -26.20
N VAL A 22 4.96 17.81 -25.08
CA VAL A 22 4.15 19.02 -24.84
C VAL A 22 5.06 20.17 -24.41
N ASN A 23 5.05 21.30 -25.13
CA ASN A 23 5.69 22.54 -24.66
C ASN A 23 4.73 23.38 -23.78
N GLU A 24 5.28 24.25 -22.93
CA GLU A 24 4.52 25.10 -21.99
C GLU A 24 3.52 26.06 -22.68
N GLN A 25 3.70 26.40 -23.96
CA GLN A 25 2.80 27.28 -24.71
C GLN A 25 1.44 26.60 -24.99
N ILE A 26 1.45 25.30 -25.30
CA ILE A 26 0.24 24.54 -25.62
C ILE A 26 -0.66 24.42 -24.38
N LEU A 27 -0.09 24.19 -23.19
CA LEU A 27 -0.84 24.10 -21.93
C LEU A 27 -1.48 25.45 -21.52
N CYS A 28 -0.78 26.57 -21.73
CA CYS A 28 -1.31 27.91 -21.47
C CYS A 28 -2.47 28.29 -22.41
N ASP A 29 -2.41 27.90 -23.69
CA ASP A 29 -3.50 28.12 -24.64
C ASP A 29 -4.75 27.30 -24.27
N PHE A 30 -4.58 26.13 -23.65
CA PHE A 30 -5.67 25.29 -23.13
C PHE A 30 -6.39 25.90 -21.92
N GLU A 31 -5.66 26.49 -20.97
CA GLU A 31 -6.23 27.08 -19.75
C GLU A 31 -6.97 28.40 -20.04
N SER A 32 -6.50 29.20 -20.99
CA SER A 32 -7.16 30.48 -21.33
C SER A 32 -8.49 30.36 -22.09
N TYR A 33 -8.78 29.18 -22.65
CA TYR A 33 -9.97 28.93 -23.48
C TYR A 33 -11.16 28.33 -22.71
N TYR A 34 -10.95 27.79 -21.51
CA TYR A 34 -12.01 27.18 -20.71
C TYR A 34 -13.09 28.19 -20.28
N ASP A 35 -12.75 29.49 -20.21
CA ASP A 35 -13.67 30.54 -19.79
C ASP A 35 -14.59 31.08 -20.90
N ASN A 36 -14.39 30.70 -22.18
CA ASN A 36 -15.13 31.29 -23.32
C ASN A 36 -15.73 30.25 -24.31
N PHE A 37 -16.04 29.03 -23.86
CA PHE A 37 -16.50 27.96 -24.75
C PHE A 37 -17.96 28.14 -25.23
N THR A 38 -18.17 28.14 -26.55
CA THR A 38 -19.50 27.96 -27.17
C THR A 38 -19.73 26.47 -27.46
N PRO A 39 -20.89 25.87 -27.11
CA PRO A 39 -21.10 24.43 -27.28
C PRO A 39 -21.11 24.01 -28.77
N PHE A 40 -20.41 22.91 -29.07
CA PHE A 40 -20.40 22.28 -30.41
C PHE A 40 -21.78 21.71 -30.77
N SER A 41 -22.20 21.86 -32.02
CA SER A 41 -23.41 21.20 -32.56
C SER A 41 -23.24 19.67 -32.63
N ILE A 42 -24.35 18.93 -32.74
CA ILE A 42 -24.34 17.45 -32.84
C ILE A 42 -23.48 16.96 -34.02
N GLU A 43 -23.54 17.68 -35.14
CA GLU A 43 -22.77 17.34 -36.34
C GLU A 43 -21.27 17.59 -36.15
N GLU A 44 -20.90 18.65 -35.43
CA GLU A 44 -19.51 18.94 -35.07
C GLU A 44 -18.96 17.95 -34.04
N GLN A 45 -19.76 17.57 -33.04
CA GLN A 45 -19.40 16.54 -32.06
C GLN A 45 -19.16 15.19 -32.73
N LYS A 46 -20.00 14.83 -33.71
CA LYS A 46 -19.86 13.59 -34.49
C LYS A 46 -18.58 13.63 -35.33
N LEU A 47 -18.32 14.74 -36.01
CA LEU A 47 -17.10 14.91 -36.82
C LEU A 47 -15.82 14.88 -35.97
N ILE A 48 -15.85 15.50 -34.78
CA ILE A 48 -14.76 15.45 -33.80
C ILE A 48 -14.50 14.02 -33.36
N PHE A 49 -15.55 13.28 -33.03
CA PHE A 49 -15.45 11.89 -32.60
C PHE A 49 -14.95 10.96 -33.71
N ASP A 50 -15.43 11.15 -34.95
CA ASP A 50 -14.98 10.36 -36.11
C ASP A 50 -13.47 10.55 -36.35
N ASN A 51 -12.96 11.80 -36.27
CA ASN A 51 -11.53 12.10 -36.39
C ASN A 51 -10.71 11.52 -35.24
N LEU A 52 -11.22 11.62 -34.01
CA LEU A 52 -10.62 11.00 -32.81
C LEU A 52 -10.38 9.51 -33.03
N LEU A 53 -11.41 8.86 -33.53
CA LEU A 53 -11.49 7.42 -33.61
C LEU A 53 -10.63 6.91 -34.77
N ASP A 54 -10.48 7.66 -35.85
CA ASP A 54 -9.49 7.36 -36.87
C ASP A 54 -8.05 7.50 -36.37
N VAL A 55 -7.75 8.51 -35.54
CA VAL A 55 -6.41 8.64 -34.93
C VAL A 55 -6.14 7.49 -33.94
N ILE A 56 -7.13 7.13 -33.12
CA ILE A 56 -7.00 6.04 -32.13
C ILE A 56 -6.89 4.68 -32.82
N MET A 57 -7.65 4.43 -33.89
CA MET A 57 -7.61 3.12 -34.55
C MET A 57 -6.30 2.90 -35.30
N ASN A 58 -5.68 3.97 -35.80
CA ASN A 58 -4.38 3.94 -36.47
C ASN A 58 -3.19 4.07 -35.49
N SER A 59 -3.43 4.16 -34.19
CA SER A 59 -2.35 4.18 -33.19
C SER A 59 -1.81 2.78 -32.87
N THR A 60 -0.64 2.74 -32.23
CA THR A 60 0.02 1.53 -31.73
C THR A 60 -0.61 0.95 -30.46
N PHE A 61 -1.68 1.57 -29.95
CA PHE A 61 -2.32 1.15 -28.71
C PHE A 61 -2.87 -0.27 -28.80
N THR A 62 -2.90 -0.94 -27.66
CA THR A 62 -3.65 -2.20 -27.51
C THR A 62 -5.15 -1.93 -27.71
N ASP A 63 -5.89 -2.93 -28.17
CA ASP A 63 -7.34 -2.77 -28.40
C ASP A 63 -8.10 -2.39 -27.12
N THR A 64 -7.56 -2.79 -25.97
CA THR A 64 -8.00 -2.38 -24.63
C THR A 64 -7.84 -0.88 -24.39
N GLN A 65 -6.67 -0.32 -24.71
CA GLN A 65 -6.40 1.12 -24.58
C GLN A 65 -7.25 1.92 -25.58
N LYS A 66 -7.39 1.43 -26.82
CA LYS A 66 -8.26 2.04 -27.84
C LYS A 66 -9.71 2.12 -27.35
N SER A 67 -10.24 1.01 -26.82
CA SER A 67 -11.61 0.94 -26.31
C SER A 67 -11.85 1.89 -25.13
N LEU A 68 -10.90 2.00 -24.20
CA LEU A 68 -11.00 2.90 -23.05
C LEU A 68 -11.00 4.37 -23.46
N VAL A 69 -10.10 4.77 -24.35
CA VAL A 69 -10.02 6.16 -24.84
C VAL A 69 -11.29 6.51 -25.61
N ILE A 70 -11.82 5.59 -26.42
CA ILE A 70 -13.05 5.80 -27.19
C ILE A 70 -14.27 5.96 -26.28
N VAL A 71 -14.44 5.10 -25.27
CA VAL A 71 -15.57 5.18 -24.33
C VAL A 71 -15.47 6.42 -23.43
N THR A 72 -14.27 6.76 -22.96
CA THR A 72 -14.04 7.96 -22.14
C THR A 72 -14.29 9.23 -22.94
N SER A 73 -13.87 9.27 -24.20
CA SER A 73 -14.12 10.41 -25.10
C SER A 73 -15.60 10.56 -25.48
N ALA A 74 -16.31 9.44 -25.67
CA ALA A 74 -17.75 9.44 -25.90
C ALA A 74 -18.54 9.97 -24.69
N LEU A 75 -18.11 9.64 -23.46
CA LEU A 75 -18.68 10.19 -22.24
C LEU A 75 -18.31 11.65 -22.02
N LEU A 76 -17.09 12.07 -22.36
CA LEU A 76 -16.66 13.47 -22.27
C LEU A 76 -17.51 14.36 -23.19
N CYS A 77 -17.79 13.92 -24.43
CA CYS A 77 -18.73 14.60 -25.33
C CYS A 77 -20.17 14.68 -24.76
N ASN A 78 -20.59 13.67 -23.98
CA ASN A 78 -21.90 13.65 -23.30
C ASN A 78 -21.96 14.61 -22.10
N ILE A 79 -20.84 14.82 -21.41
CA ILE A 79 -20.73 15.77 -20.28
C ILE A 79 -20.67 17.21 -20.80
N LEU A 80 -19.87 17.45 -21.83
CA LEU A 80 -19.75 18.77 -22.49
C LEU A 80 -21.09 19.21 -23.13
N SER A 81 -21.96 18.28 -23.50
CA SER A 81 -23.32 18.59 -23.97
C SER A 81 -24.34 18.82 -22.84
N LYS A 82 -24.13 18.28 -21.64
CA LYS A 82 -25.01 18.48 -20.47
C LYS A 82 -24.80 19.81 -19.75
N GLN A 83 -23.59 20.36 -19.76
CA GLN A 83 -23.26 21.56 -18.98
C GLN A 83 -23.94 22.86 -19.50
N TYR A 84 -24.64 22.81 -20.65
CA TYR A 84 -25.27 23.97 -21.29
C TYR A 84 -26.78 23.84 -21.57
N TYR A 85 -27.46 22.75 -21.17
CA TYR A 85 -28.92 22.61 -21.33
C TYR A 85 -29.62 22.35 -19.99
N ASP A 86 -30.47 23.30 -19.59
CA ASP A 86 -31.30 23.23 -18.39
C ASP A 86 -32.51 22.29 -18.60
N LYS A 87 -32.69 21.36 -17.67
CA LYS A 87 -33.96 20.70 -17.25
C LYS A 87 -34.85 19.90 -18.20
N GLN A 88 -34.43 19.55 -19.40
CA GLN A 88 -34.94 18.33 -20.02
C GLN A 88 -33.76 17.50 -20.46
N ILE A 89 -33.97 16.17 -20.53
CA ILE A 89 -33.14 15.19 -21.25
C ILE A 89 -32.44 14.16 -20.34
N SER A 90 -33.20 13.13 -19.95
CA SER A 90 -32.65 11.78 -19.77
C SER A 90 -32.57 10.99 -21.09
N HIS A 91 -33.19 11.49 -22.16
CA HIS A 91 -33.40 10.75 -23.41
C HIS A 91 -32.29 10.92 -24.48
N TYR A 92 -31.48 12.00 -24.48
CA TYR A 92 -30.42 12.21 -25.47
C TYR A 92 -29.12 11.51 -25.07
N GLY A 93 -28.83 11.38 -23.77
CA GLY A 93 -27.65 10.64 -23.30
C GLY A 93 -27.70 9.17 -23.68
N ASP A 94 -28.90 8.58 -23.70
CA ASP A 94 -29.14 7.21 -24.15
C ASP A 94 -29.08 7.10 -25.69
N ALA A 95 -29.58 8.09 -26.44
CA ALA A 95 -29.53 8.10 -27.91
C ALA A 95 -28.09 8.23 -28.47
N CYS A 96 -27.26 9.10 -27.89
CA CYS A 96 -25.84 9.20 -28.27
C CYS A 96 -25.07 7.92 -27.93
N PHE A 97 -25.35 7.30 -26.78
CA PHE A 97 -24.69 6.05 -26.39
C PHE A 97 -25.11 4.87 -27.28
N ASP A 98 -26.39 4.78 -27.64
CA ASP A 98 -26.89 3.76 -28.56
C ASP A 98 -26.24 3.86 -29.95
N GLU A 99 -26.00 5.08 -30.45
CA GLU A 99 -25.26 5.29 -31.70
C GLU A 99 -23.77 4.92 -31.58
N VAL A 100 -23.11 5.27 -30.46
CA VAL A 100 -21.72 4.88 -30.19
C VAL A 100 -21.57 3.36 -30.07
N TYR A 101 -22.48 2.69 -29.37
CA TYR A 101 -22.50 1.23 -29.26
C TYR A 101 -22.72 0.56 -30.63
N LYS A 102 -23.68 1.04 -31.43
CA LYS A 102 -23.91 0.53 -32.79
C LYS A 102 -22.66 0.64 -33.65
N PHE A 103 -21.97 1.77 -33.54
CA PHE A 103 -20.75 2.04 -34.30
C PHE A 103 -19.56 1.16 -33.85
N LEU A 104 -19.32 1.04 -32.53
CA LEU A 104 -18.28 0.16 -31.98
C LEU A 104 -18.55 -1.31 -32.31
N SER A 105 -19.80 -1.74 -32.16
CA SER A 105 -20.24 -3.09 -32.53
C SER A 105 -20.09 -3.36 -34.03
N ALA A 106 -20.14 -2.35 -34.90
CA ALA A 106 -19.91 -2.52 -36.33
C ALA A 106 -18.41 -2.60 -36.69
N LYS A 107 -17.55 -1.90 -35.95
CA LYS A 107 -16.09 -1.83 -36.20
C LYS A 107 -15.37 -3.03 -35.59
N TYR A 108 -15.54 -3.28 -34.29
CA TYR A 108 -14.84 -4.37 -33.59
C TYR A 108 -15.31 -5.77 -33.99
N ARG A 109 -16.56 -5.91 -34.42
CA ARG A 109 -17.08 -7.18 -34.98
C ARG A 109 -16.43 -7.54 -36.33
N LYS A 110 -15.83 -6.58 -37.05
CA LYS A 110 -15.00 -6.84 -38.24
C LYS A 110 -13.58 -7.28 -37.87
N ASP A 111 -13.05 -6.80 -36.76
CA ASP A 111 -11.69 -7.08 -36.27
C ASP A 111 -11.63 -8.29 -35.30
N ASN A 112 -12.61 -9.20 -35.38
CA ASN A 112 -12.77 -10.40 -34.54
C ASN A 112 -12.96 -10.14 -33.03
N GLN A 113 -13.26 -8.92 -32.59
CA GLN A 113 -13.57 -8.60 -31.20
C GLN A 113 -15.09 -8.46 -30.98
N TYR A 114 -15.64 -9.28 -30.10
CA TYR A 114 -17.08 -9.27 -29.82
C TYR A 114 -17.41 -8.27 -28.70
N ILE A 115 -18.27 -7.29 -29.02
CA ILE A 115 -18.79 -6.29 -28.06
C ILE A 115 -20.28 -6.55 -27.82
N GLN A 116 -20.70 -6.56 -26.55
CA GLN A 116 -22.10 -6.65 -26.14
C GLN A 116 -22.47 -5.54 -25.14
N SER A 117 -23.65 -4.94 -25.32
CA SER A 117 -24.26 -4.05 -24.32
C SER A 117 -25.30 -4.80 -23.49
N VAL A 118 -25.22 -4.67 -22.18
CA VAL A 118 -26.09 -5.37 -21.23
C VAL A 118 -26.69 -4.38 -20.23
N LYS A 119 -28.01 -4.48 -20.05
CA LYS A 119 -28.69 -4.00 -18.85
C LYS A 119 -28.78 -5.19 -17.90
N LEU A 120 -28.49 -4.96 -16.63
CA LEU A 120 -28.32 -5.95 -15.55
C LEU A 120 -29.42 -7.01 -15.36
N ASN A 121 -30.54 -6.92 -16.09
CA ASN A 121 -31.68 -7.83 -16.04
C ASN A 121 -31.84 -8.64 -17.35
N LYS A 122 -30.76 -8.90 -18.10
CA LYS A 122 -30.78 -9.66 -19.36
C LYS A 122 -29.75 -10.78 -19.37
N ASP A 123 -30.03 -11.86 -20.08
CA ASP A 123 -29.13 -12.99 -20.29
C ASP A 123 -27.83 -12.54 -20.98
N ILE A 124 -26.71 -13.12 -20.54
CA ILE A 124 -25.36 -12.70 -20.91
C ILE A 124 -24.66 -13.84 -21.64
N SER A 125 -23.93 -13.49 -22.71
CA SER A 125 -23.14 -14.43 -23.50
C SER A 125 -21.65 -14.07 -23.46
N ASP A 126 -20.80 -15.04 -23.77
CA ASP A 126 -19.35 -14.87 -23.80
C ASP A 126 -18.88 -13.85 -24.86
N THR A 127 -18.28 -12.73 -24.43
CA THR A 127 -17.72 -11.69 -25.32
C THR A 127 -16.33 -11.25 -24.87
N ASP A 128 -15.59 -10.54 -25.72
CA ASP A 128 -14.25 -10.03 -25.35
C ASP A 128 -14.37 -8.73 -24.55
N ILE A 129 -15.37 -7.91 -24.91
CA ILE A 129 -15.67 -6.65 -24.23
C ILE A 129 -17.18 -6.58 -23.96
N MET A 130 -17.53 -6.12 -22.77
CA MET A 130 -18.91 -5.93 -22.37
C MET A 130 -19.12 -4.56 -21.70
N LEU A 131 -20.17 -3.87 -22.14
CA LEU A 131 -20.57 -2.57 -21.62
C LEU A 131 -21.84 -2.72 -20.77
N CYS A 132 -21.74 -2.38 -19.49
CA CYS A 132 -22.81 -2.57 -18.50
C CYS A 132 -23.33 -1.25 -17.96
N LYS A 133 -24.60 -0.94 -18.26
CA LYS A 133 -25.28 0.24 -17.70
C LYS A 133 -25.74 -0.05 -16.28
N CYS A 134 -25.28 0.73 -15.31
CA CYS A 134 -25.67 0.62 -13.91
C CYS A 134 -26.35 1.92 -13.44
N ASN A 135 -27.37 1.82 -12.61
CA ASN A 135 -28.04 2.98 -12.02
C ASN A 135 -27.61 3.22 -10.56
N SER A 136 -26.92 2.25 -9.94
CA SER A 136 -26.37 2.37 -8.59
C SER A 136 -25.13 1.48 -8.41
N PRO A 137 -24.28 1.75 -7.40
CA PRO A 137 -23.13 0.90 -7.06
C PRO A 137 -23.51 -0.54 -6.69
N ASP A 138 -24.62 -0.76 -5.98
CA ASP A 138 -25.09 -2.09 -5.56
C ASP A 138 -25.43 -3.01 -6.75
N GLU A 139 -25.77 -2.42 -7.89
CA GLU A 139 -26.02 -3.18 -9.11
C GLU A 139 -24.74 -3.80 -9.69
N ILE A 140 -23.56 -3.20 -9.45
CA ILE A 140 -22.27 -3.77 -9.84
C ILE A 140 -21.98 -5.02 -9.00
N GLU A 141 -22.26 -4.99 -7.70
CA GLU A 141 -22.07 -6.15 -6.82
C GLU A 141 -23.00 -7.31 -7.25
N LYS A 142 -24.29 -7.01 -7.45
CA LYS A 142 -25.26 -8.00 -7.95
C LYS A 142 -24.88 -8.57 -9.32
N PHE A 143 -24.26 -7.77 -10.18
CA PHE A 143 -23.77 -8.26 -11.46
C PHE A 143 -22.73 -9.37 -11.27
N ILE A 144 -21.73 -9.08 -10.43
CA ILE A 144 -20.60 -9.97 -10.20
C ILE A 144 -21.10 -11.26 -9.56
N GLU A 145 -21.94 -11.16 -8.54
CA GLU A 145 -22.49 -12.32 -7.83
C GLU A 145 -23.31 -13.24 -8.74
N ASN A 146 -24.15 -12.67 -9.62
CA ASN A 146 -25.10 -13.45 -10.41
C ASN A 146 -24.56 -13.91 -11.76
N TYR A 147 -23.63 -13.17 -12.37
CA TYR A 147 -23.28 -13.38 -13.78
C TYR A 147 -21.80 -13.60 -14.06
N ALA A 148 -20.88 -13.35 -13.12
CA ALA A 148 -19.44 -13.59 -13.35
C ALA A 148 -19.14 -15.06 -13.74
N TRP A 149 -19.96 -15.99 -13.26
CA TRP A 149 -19.86 -17.44 -13.51
C TRP A 149 -20.17 -17.88 -14.95
N ASN A 150 -20.79 -17.00 -15.76
CA ASN A 150 -21.20 -17.32 -17.13
C ASN A 150 -20.08 -17.07 -18.17
N PHE A 151 -18.97 -16.46 -17.76
CA PHE A 151 -17.87 -16.13 -18.67
C PHE A 151 -16.81 -17.24 -18.70
N THR A 152 -16.53 -17.79 -19.88
CA THR A 152 -15.52 -18.85 -20.08
C THR A 152 -14.19 -18.34 -20.63
N LYS A 153 -14.11 -17.07 -21.04
CA LYS A 153 -12.91 -16.38 -21.53
C LYS A 153 -12.68 -15.05 -20.80
N GLU A 154 -11.50 -14.47 -20.98
CA GLU A 154 -11.18 -13.15 -20.42
C GLU A 154 -12.05 -12.07 -21.09
N THR A 155 -13.00 -11.54 -20.33
CA THR A 155 -13.93 -10.50 -20.78
C THR A 155 -13.62 -9.20 -20.06
N GLN A 156 -13.44 -8.11 -20.78
CA GLN A 156 -13.31 -6.79 -20.18
C GLN A 156 -14.69 -6.18 -19.93
N ILE A 157 -14.99 -5.78 -18.70
CA ILE A 157 -16.28 -5.19 -18.35
C ILE A 157 -16.10 -3.72 -18.00
N ILE A 158 -16.87 -2.88 -18.66
CA ILE A 158 -16.91 -1.44 -18.40
C ILE A 158 -18.29 -1.11 -17.83
N PHE A 159 -18.33 -0.72 -16.56
CA PHE A 159 -19.53 -0.24 -15.91
C PHE A 159 -19.67 1.28 -16.08
N TYR A 160 -20.86 1.73 -16.47
CA TYR A 160 -21.14 3.15 -16.67
C TYR A 160 -22.50 3.55 -16.10
N GLY A 161 -22.55 4.73 -15.45
CA GLY A 161 -23.79 5.25 -14.86
C GLY A 161 -23.60 6.31 -13.77
N ASN A 162 -24.67 6.55 -12.99
CA ASN A 162 -24.61 7.41 -11.80
C ASN A 162 -24.12 6.57 -10.61
N LEU A 163 -22.85 6.70 -10.28
CA LEU A 163 -22.14 5.88 -9.29
C LEU A 163 -21.62 6.71 -8.11
N LYS A 164 -22.28 7.84 -7.84
CA LYS A 164 -21.92 8.77 -6.77
C LYS A 164 -21.86 8.04 -5.42
N GLY A 165 -20.72 8.11 -4.74
CA GLY A 165 -20.52 7.47 -3.43
C GLY A 165 -20.15 5.99 -3.48
N ALA A 166 -19.78 5.45 -4.65
CA ALA A 166 -19.28 4.09 -4.75
C ALA A 166 -18.03 3.88 -3.86
N LYS A 167 -18.22 3.25 -2.70
CA LYS A 167 -17.21 2.49 -1.96
C LYS A 167 -17.62 1.00 -1.77
N PRO A 168 -18.04 0.25 -2.82
CA PRO A 168 -18.24 -1.18 -2.70
C PRO A 168 -17.03 -1.86 -2.09
N LYS A 169 -17.28 -2.90 -1.30
CA LYS A 169 -16.30 -3.68 -0.54
C LYS A 169 -15.17 -4.24 -1.43
N TYR A 170 -15.43 -4.34 -2.73
CA TYR A 170 -14.63 -5.02 -3.75
C TYR A 170 -13.91 -4.07 -4.74
N LEU A 171 -14.00 -2.75 -4.51
CA LEU A 171 -13.45 -1.72 -5.41
C LEU A 171 -11.95 -1.44 -5.26
N SER A 172 -11.23 -1.98 -4.28
CA SER A 172 -9.80 -1.64 -4.08
C SER A 172 -8.85 -2.08 -5.21
N GLN A 173 -9.36 -2.78 -6.24
CA GLN A 173 -8.57 -3.38 -7.33
C GLN A 173 -9.07 -3.02 -8.76
N MET A 174 -10.02 -2.09 -8.93
CA MET A 174 -10.43 -1.62 -10.27
C MET A 174 -9.86 -0.22 -10.58
N GLU A 175 -9.75 0.12 -11.86
CA GLU A 175 -9.35 1.47 -12.29
C GLU A 175 -10.59 2.39 -12.28
N TYR A 176 -10.51 3.48 -11.51
CA TYR A 176 -11.59 4.47 -11.38
C TYR A 176 -11.29 5.72 -12.18
N PHE A 177 -12.30 6.18 -12.92
CA PHE A 177 -12.29 7.51 -13.51
C PHE A 177 -13.52 8.28 -13.03
N TYR A 178 -13.27 9.30 -12.19
CA TYR A 178 -14.32 10.18 -11.67
C TYR A 178 -14.55 11.31 -12.66
N LEU A 179 -15.77 11.42 -13.20
CA LEU A 179 -16.08 12.32 -14.33
C LEU A 179 -16.89 13.56 -13.93
N GLY A 180 -17.10 13.80 -12.63
CA GLY A 180 -17.86 14.95 -12.10
C GLY A 180 -19.37 14.71 -11.97
N GLU A 181 -20.04 15.53 -11.14
CA GLU A 181 -21.50 15.52 -10.82
C GLU A 181 -22.15 14.15 -10.47
N GLY A 182 -21.37 13.16 -10.04
CA GLY A 182 -21.87 11.84 -9.63
C GLY A 182 -21.89 10.78 -10.73
N GLN A 183 -21.44 11.11 -11.94
CA GLN A 183 -21.19 10.10 -12.97
C GLN A 183 -19.74 9.59 -12.83
N ALA A 184 -19.57 8.26 -12.82
CA ALA A 184 -18.26 7.64 -12.84
C ALA A 184 -18.24 6.49 -13.84
N VAL A 185 -17.06 6.23 -14.40
CA VAL A 185 -16.79 5.03 -15.21
C VAL A 185 -15.85 4.16 -14.40
N VAL A 186 -16.27 2.91 -14.18
CA VAL A 186 -15.48 1.92 -13.47
C VAL A 186 -15.06 0.87 -14.48
N LYS A 187 -13.75 0.78 -14.72
CA LYS A 187 -13.17 -0.25 -15.58
C LYS A 187 -12.73 -1.41 -14.70
N GLY A 188 -13.46 -2.52 -14.81
CA GLY A 188 -13.05 -3.81 -14.29
C GLY A 188 -12.50 -4.65 -15.44
N ILE A 189 -11.19 -4.86 -15.51
CA ILE A 189 -10.71 -6.02 -16.27
C ILE A 189 -11.09 -7.24 -15.43
N LEU A 190 -11.93 -8.13 -15.96
CA LEU A 190 -12.28 -9.37 -15.28
C LEU A 190 -11.11 -10.36 -15.40
N HIS A 191 -9.97 -10.00 -14.79
CA HIS A 191 -9.04 -10.97 -14.19
C HIS A 191 -9.57 -11.44 -12.81
N PHE A 192 -10.61 -10.76 -12.31
CA PHE A 192 -11.28 -10.97 -11.03
C PHE A 192 -11.80 -12.40 -10.85
N GLY A 193 -12.23 -13.06 -11.93
CA GLY A 193 -12.71 -14.44 -11.88
C GLY A 193 -11.72 -15.36 -11.18
N ARG A 194 -10.47 -15.49 -11.66
CA ARG A 194 -9.52 -16.45 -11.07
C ARG A 194 -9.02 -16.08 -9.67
N ARG A 195 -8.85 -14.79 -9.37
CA ARG A 195 -8.39 -14.34 -8.04
C ARG A 195 -9.47 -14.48 -6.96
N TYR A 196 -10.72 -14.16 -7.29
CA TYR A 196 -11.86 -14.28 -6.37
C TYR A 196 -12.35 -15.73 -6.25
N LEU A 197 -12.30 -16.50 -7.36
CA LEU A 197 -12.48 -17.95 -7.33
C LEU A 197 -11.54 -18.55 -6.29
N ALA A 198 -10.24 -18.24 -6.32
CA ALA A 198 -9.28 -18.81 -5.37
C ALA A 198 -9.55 -18.55 -3.87
N SER A 199 -10.11 -17.38 -3.50
CA SER A 199 -10.51 -17.12 -2.11
C SER A 199 -11.81 -17.81 -1.73
N LEU A 200 -12.76 -17.89 -2.67
CA LEU A 200 -13.98 -18.70 -2.52
C LEU A 200 -13.65 -20.20 -2.47
N ASP A 201 -12.69 -20.69 -3.24
CA ASP A 201 -12.23 -22.08 -3.26
C ASP A 201 -11.86 -22.52 -1.85
N LEU A 202 -11.16 -21.67 -1.09
CA LEU A 202 -10.68 -22.01 0.24
C LEU A 202 -11.79 -22.05 1.28
N GLN A 203 -12.52 -20.94 1.41
CA GLN A 203 -13.60 -20.84 2.39
C GLN A 203 -14.68 -21.88 2.09
N THR A 204 -15.03 -22.04 0.83
CA THR A 204 -16.06 -23.00 0.41
C THR A 204 -15.58 -24.44 0.56
N TYR A 205 -14.29 -24.73 0.34
CA TYR A 205 -13.74 -26.06 0.60
C TYR A 205 -13.76 -26.40 2.10
N HIS A 206 -13.38 -25.46 2.97
CA HIS A 206 -13.48 -25.65 4.43
C HIS A 206 -14.92 -25.78 4.90
N GLU A 207 -15.85 -24.98 4.37
CA GLU A 207 -17.28 -25.09 4.67
C GLU A 207 -17.88 -26.43 4.19
N ILE A 208 -17.42 -26.99 3.07
CA ILE A 208 -17.81 -28.32 2.61
C ILE A 208 -17.27 -29.40 3.55
N ILE A 209 -16.05 -29.21 4.11
CA ILE A 209 -15.44 -30.13 5.06
C ILE A 209 -16.19 -30.11 6.41
N ASP A 210 -16.45 -28.93 6.96
CA ASP A 210 -17.17 -28.80 8.23
C ASP A 210 -18.56 -29.42 8.13
N GLU A 211 -19.25 -29.16 7.02
CA GLU A 211 -20.56 -29.75 6.72
C GLU A 211 -20.49 -31.27 6.51
N ALA A 212 -19.40 -31.78 5.91
CA ALA A 212 -19.17 -33.22 5.78
C ALA A 212 -18.88 -33.90 7.13
N ASN A 213 -18.16 -33.23 8.04
CA ASN A 213 -17.90 -33.72 9.39
C ASN A 213 -19.18 -33.76 10.23
N ASP A 214 -19.99 -32.72 10.16
CA ASP A 214 -21.32 -32.68 10.80
C ASP A 214 -22.21 -33.80 10.28
N PHE A 215 -22.23 -33.99 8.95
CA PHE A 215 -22.97 -35.09 8.33
C PHE A 215 -22.47 -36.47 8.79
N CYS A 216 -21.16 -36.68 8.89
CA CYS A 216 -20.59 -37.94 9.40
C CYS A 216 -20.99 -38.20 10.87
N SER A 217 -20.99 -37.16 11.71
CA SER A 217 -21.43 -37.24 13.11
C SER A 217 -22.91 -37.63 13.24
N VAL A 218 -23.76 -37.15 12.33
CA VAL A 218 -25.18 -37.54 12.26
C VAL A 218 -25.32 -38.99 11.77
N LEU A 219 -24.55 -39.41 10.76
CA LEU A 219 -24.54 -40.80 10.27
C LEU A 219 -24.04 -41.79 11.33
N ASP A 220 -23.07 -41.41 12.16
CA ASP A 220 -22.59 -42.23 13.29
C ASP A 220 -23.70 -42.52 14.31
N LYS A 221 -24.66 -41.60 14.49
CA LYS A 221 -25.83 -41.85 15.34
C LYS A 221 -26.78 -42.88 14.73
N CYS A 222 -26.91 -42.88 13.40
CA CYS A 222 -27.72 -43.84 12.66
C CYS A 222 -27.11 -45.25 12.69
N ASN A 223 -25.77 -45.37 12.72
CA ASN A 223 -25.10 -46.68 12.71
C ASN A 223 -24.96 -47.34 14.09
N LYS A 224 -25.37 -46.67 15.18
CA LYS A 224 -25.33 -47.25 16.54
C LYS A 224 -26.42 -48.28 16.82
N VAL A 225 -27.31 -48.53 15.87
CA VAL A 225 -28.33 -49.58 15.94
C VAL A 225 -27.80 -50.79 15.19
N ALA A 226 -27.51 -51.86 15.92
CA ALA A 226 -26.78 -53.01 15.38
C ALA A 226 -27.69 -54.07 14.71
N SER A 227 -29.01 -54.06 14.98
CA SER A 227 -29.96 -54.99 14.37
C SER A 227 -31.42 -54.57 14.51
N ILE A 228 -32.29 -55.16 13.69
CA ILE A 228 -33.76 -55.13 13.84
C ILE A 228 -34.21 -55.45 15.29
N ASN A 229 -33.54 -56.39 15.96
CA ASN A 229 -33.89 -56.79 17.33
C ASN A 229 -33.66 -55.67 18.34
N ASP A 230 -32.67 -54.79 18.15
CA ASP A 230 -32.40 -53.68 19.06
C ASP A 230 -33.45 -52.58 18.96
N LEU A 231 -34.03 -52.36 17.77
CA LEU A 231 -35.10 -51.39 17.55
C LEU A 231 -36.42 -51.84 18.17
N ILE A 232 -36.75 -53.12 17.99
CA ILE A 232 -38.00 -53.73 18.47
C ILE A 232 -37.94 -53.91 19.99
N ASN A 233 -36.85 -54.45 20.55
CA ASN A 233 -36.75 -54.74 21.99
C ASN A 233 -36.68 -53.48 22.86
N ASN A 234 -36.17 -52.37 22.33
CA ASN A 234 -36.05 -51.10 23.07
C ASN A 234 -37.15 -50.09 22.73
N ASN A 235 -38.08 -50.41 21.81
CA ASN A 235 -39.22 -49.57 21.44
C ASN A 235 -38.81 -48.16 20.92
N ILE A 236 -37.69 -48.08 20.19
CA ILE A 236 -37.04 -46.82 19.77
C ILE A 236 -37.24 -46.47 18.28
N VAL A 237 -38.10 -47.18 17.55
CA VAL A 237 -38.32 -47.02 16.10
C VAL A 237 -38.56 -45.56 15.69
N LYS A 238 -39.47 -44.85 16.37
CA LYS A 238 -39.75 -43.42 16.09
C LYS A 238 -38.57 -42.49 16.33
N LYS A 239 -37.71 -42.83 17.31
CA LYS A 239 -36.49 -42.06 17.59
C LYS A 239 -35.47 -42.27 16.48
N TYR A 240 -35.39 -43.49 15.94
CA TYR A 240 -34.50 -43.84 14.85
C TYR A 240 -34.94 -43.23 13.51
N GLU A 241 -36.24 -43.26 13.22
CA GLU A 241 -36.86 -42.58 12.09
C GLU A 241 -36.52 -41.09 12.07
N SER A 242 -36.61 -40.42 13.22
CA SER A 242 -36.19 -39.02 13.37
C SER A 242 -34.69 -38.79 13.07
N GLN A 243 -33.82 -39.76 13.33
CA GLN A 243 -32.38 -39.68 13.04
C GLN A 243 -32.09 -39.85 11.54
N ILE A 244 -32.84 -40.73 10.86
CA ILE A 244 -32.75 -40.90 9.40
C ILE A 244 -33.21 -39.63 8.68
N TYR A 245 -34.30 -39.00 9.13
CA TYR A 245 -34.74 -37.72 8.59
C TYR A 245 -33.73 -36.59 8.83
N GLU A 246 -33.09 -36.55 10.01
CA GLU A 246 -32.00 -35.62 10.30
C GLU A 246 -30.83 -35.84 9.32
N ALA A 247 -30.41 -37.09 9.09
CA ALA A 247 -29.35 -37.43 8.16
C ALA A 247 -29.67 -37.02 6.70
N LEU A 248 -30.91 -37.23 6.25
CA LEU A 248 -31.36 -36.81 4.91
C LEU A 248 -31.28 -35.29 4.71
N ILE A 249 -31.63 -34.50 5.73
CA ILE A 249 -31.53 -33.03 5.68
C ILE A 249 -30.07 -32.59 5.54
N TYR A 250 -29.16 -33.19 6.30
CA TYR A 250 -27.72 -32.89 6.20
C TYR A 250 -27.14 -33.33 4.86
N ALA A 251 -27.54 -34.49 4.35
CA ALA A 251 -27.11 -34.97 3.03
C ALA A 251 -27.55 -34.04 1.90
N ASP A 252 -28.80 -33.54 1.93
CA ASP A 252 -29.32 -32.54 1.01
C ASP A 252 -28.54 -31.21 1.08
N LYS A 253 -28.22 -30.78 2.30
CA LYS A 253 -27.46 -29.54 2.54
C LYS A 253 -26.05 -29.65 1.96
N LEU A 254 -25.38 -30.78 2.20
CA LEU A 254 -24.04 -31.05 1.71
C LEU A 254 -24.01 -31.27 0.19
N GLU A 255 -24.99 -31.97 -0.40
CA GLU A 255 -25.09 -32.16 -1.86
C GLU A 255 -25.27 -30.82 -2.58
N LYS A 256 -26.14 -29.93 -2.06
CA LYS A 256 -26.35 -28.59 -2.62
C LYS A 256 -25.07 -27.77 -2.59
N LYS A 257 -24.31 -27.83 -1.49
CA LYS A 257 -23.00 -27.17 -1.39
C LYS A 257 -22.00 -27.77 -2.38
N ILE A 258 -21.93 -29.09 -2.54
CA ILE A 258 -21.04 -29.75 -3.50
C ILE A 258 -21.40 -29.38 -4.95
N CYS A 259 -22.69 -29.42 -5.32
CA CYS A 259 -23.18 -29.11 -6.67
C CYS A 259 -22.96 -27.64 -7.05
N PHE A 260 -23.19 -26.71 -6.11
CA PHE A 260 -22.93 -25.28 -6.34
C PHE A 260 -21.46 -25.01 -6.70
N ASN A 261 -20.55 -25.85 -6.19
CA ASN A 261 -19.10 -25.68 -6.32
C ASN A 261 -18.44 -26.72 -7.24
N GLU A 262 -19.23 -27.52 -7.97
CA GLU A 262 -18.75 -28.63 -8.79
C GLU A 262 -17.83 -28.15 -9.94
N LYS A 263 -18.12 -26.97 -10.50
CA LYS A 263 -17.31 -26.30 -11.53
C LYS A 263 -16.00 -25.72 -11.00
N ILE A 264 -15.91 -25.52 -9.68
CA ILE A 264 -14.81 -24.83 -9.01
C ILE A 264 -13.75 -25.83 -8.54
N ILE A 265 -14.17 -26.97 -7.96
CA ILE A 265 -13.29 -27.93 -7.29
C ILE A 265 -13.20 -29.27 -8.05
N ASN A 266 -13.94 -29.43 -9.16
CA ASN A 266 -13.98 -30.64 -9.98
C ASN A 266 -14.32 -31.91 -9.15
N ASN A 267 -15.41 -31.81 -8.37
CA ASN A 267 -15.82 -32.77 -7.33
C ASN A 267 -16.84 -33.83 -7.79
N THR A 268 -16.79 -34.24 -9.06
CA THR A 268 -17.75 -35.18 -9.66
C THR A 268 -17.86 -36.52 -8.93
N GLY A 269 -16.76 -37.01 -8.32
CA GLY A 269 -16.76 -38.24 -7.53
C GLY A 269 -17.47 -38.13 -6.18
N LEU A 270 -17.32 -37.01 -5.46
CA LEU A 270 -17.90 -36.82 -4.13
C LEU A 270 -19.43 -36.65 -4.19
N LYS A 271 -19.91 -36.03 -5.27
CA LYS A 271 -21.34 -35.88 -5.57
C LYS A 271 -22.03 -37.23 -5.80
N ASN A 272 -21.38 -38.15 -6.51
CA ASN A 272 -21.95 -39.48 -6.74
C ASN A 272 -22.05 -40.27 -5.43
N GLU A 273 -21.02 -40.19 -4.58
CA GLU A 273 -20.98 -40.93 -3.32
C GLU A 273 -21.97 -40.39 -2.28
N ILE A 274 -22.16 -39.07 -2.19
CA ILE A 274 -23.21 -38.52 -1.32
C ILE A 274 -24.60 -38.94 -1.80
N ASN A 275 -24.82 -39.03 -3.12
CA ASN A 275 -26.09 -39.49 -3.66
C ASN A 275 -26.35 -40.97 -3.34
N GLU A 276 -25.32 -41.82 -3.39
CA GLU A 276 -25.45 -43.22 -2.96
C GLU A 276 -25.78 -43.35 -1.46
N VAL A 277 -25.23 -42.48 -0.60
CA VAL A 277 -25.58 -42.44 0.83
C VAL A 277 -27.02 -41.96 1.02
N LYS A 278 -27.47 -40.97 0.24
CA LYS A 278 -28.86 -40.48 0.27
C LYS A 278 -29.86 -41.55 -0.14
N ASP A 279 -29.56 -42.27 -1.22
CA ASP A 279 -30.40 -43.36 -1.72
C ASP A 279 -30.54 -44.45 -0.63
N ALA A 280 -29.45 -44.82 0.03
CA ALA A 280 -29.47 -45.77 1.15
C ALA A 280 -30.34 -45.29 2.33
N LEU A 281 -30.29 -44.00 2.68
CA LEU A 281 -31.11 -43.42 3.74
C LEU A 281 -32.61 -43.40 3.39
N LEU A 282 -32.94 -43.10 2.12
CA LEU A 282 -34.32 -43.13 1.62
C LEU A 282 -34.89 -44.55 1.64
N ASP A 283 -34.11 -45.54 1.23
CA ASP A 283 -34.51 -46.94 1.28
C ASP A 283 -34.79 -47.40 2.73
N ILE A 284 -33.95 -47.01 3.68
CA ILE A 284 -34.16 -47.29 5.11
C ILE A 284 -35.44 -46.63 5.61
N SER A 285 -35.69 -45.36 5.25
CA SER A 285 -36.92 -44.65 5.64
C SER A 285 -38.16 -45.38 5.13
N TYR A 286 -38.16 -45.84 3.88
CA TYR A 286 -39.28 -46.57 3.28
C TYR A 286 -39.54 -47.92 3.98
N ILE A 287 -38.49 -48.61 4.39
CA ILE A 287 -38.56 -49.92 5.07
C ILE A 287 -39.13 -49.77 6.49
N LEU A 288 -38.73 -48.73 7.21
CA LEU A 288 -39.25 -48.42 8.54
C LEU A 288 -40.78 -48.20 8.53
N ASP A 289 -41.33 -47.69 7.43
CA ASP A 289 -42.76 -47.42 7.27
C ASP A 289 -43.59 -48.63 6.83
N ASN A 290 -42.98 -49.67 6.25
CA ASN A 290 -43.72 -50.74 5.56
C ASN A 290 -43.43 -52.16 6.05
N ASN A 291 -42.16 -52.58 6.10
CA ASN A 291 -41.78 -53.95 6.46
C ASN A 291 -40.31 -54.02 6.91
N LEU A 292 -40.09 -54.39 8.17
CA LEU A 292 -38.76 -54.42 8.79
C LEU A 292 -37.89 -55.61 8.37
N SER A 293 -38.38 -56.58 7.58
CA SER A 293 -37.65 -57.83 7.28
C SER A 293 -36.30 -57.63 6.60
N ASP A 294 -36.14 -56.53 5.85
CA ASP A 294 -34.97 -56.27 5.02
C ASP A 294 -34.05 -55.19 5.63
N LEU A 295 -34.40 -54.64 6.80
CA LEU A 295 -33.70 -53.50 7.39
C LEU A 295 -32.22 -53.78 7.65
N ASP A 296 -31.85 -54.97 8.10
CA ASP A 296 -30.45 -55.33 8.36
C ASP A 296 -29.58 -55.26 7.08
N TYR A 297 -30.14 -55.60 5.91
CA TYR A 297 -29.44 -55.49 4.62
C TYR A 297 -29.17 -54.02 4.25
N PHE A 298 -30.17 -53.15 4.40
CA PHE A 298 -30.01 -51.74 4.07
C PHE A 298 -29.15 -50.98 5.08
N LEU A 299 -29.14 -51.40 6.36
CA LEU A 299 -28.18 -50.90 7.35
C LEU A 299 -26.73 -51.28 6.99
N GLN A 300 -26.51 -52.50 6.49
CA GLN A 300 -25.20 -52.90 5.98
C GLN A 300 -24.80 -52.07 4.74
N TYR A 301 -25.73 -51.88 3.81
CA TYR A 301 -25.51 -51.07 2.61
C TYR A 301 -25.16 -49.61 2.95
N LEU A 302 -25.89 -48.99 3.88
CA LEU A 302 -25.61 -47.64 4.37
C LEU A 302 -24.21 -47.55 5.00
N ASN A 303 -23.82 -48.54 5.80
CA ASN A 303 -22.47 -48.60 6.38
C ASN A 303 -21.38 -48.67 5.30
N GLU A 304 -21.57 -49.51 4.27
CA GLU A 304 -20.61 -49.64 3.16
C GLU A 304 -20.48 -48.33 2.37
N LYS A 305 -21.59 -47.65 2.07
CA LYS A 305 -21.59 -46.36 1.36
C LYS A 305 -21.00 -45.22 2.18
N LYS A 306 -21.30 -45.19 3.47
CA LYS A 306 -20.67 -44.26 4.40
C LYS A 306 -19.15 -44.46 4.46
N GLU A 307 -18.68 -45.70 4.60
CA GLU A 307 -17.24 -45.99 4.64
C GLU A 307 -16.54 -45.58 3.33
N GLN A 308 -17.19 -45.78 2.18
CA GLN A 308 -16.68 -45.31 0.89
C GLN A 308 -16.58 -43.78 0.84
N PHE A 309 -17.63 -43.07 1.26
CA PHE A 309 -17.67 -41.62 1.33
C PHE A 309 -16.59 -41.06 2.28
N ILE A 310 -16.47 -41.61 3.49
CA ILE A 310 -15.46 -41.19 4.49
C ILE A 310 -14.04 -41.45 3.99
N ARG A 311 -13.78 -42.62 3.41
CA ARG A 311 -12.46 -42.94 2.85
C ARG A 311 -12.06 -41.95 1.78
N ARG A 312 -12.99 -41.53 0.91
CA ARG A 312 -12.69 -40.59 -0.16
C ARG A 312 -12.52 -39.15 0.33
N LEU A 313 -13.26 -38.79 1.38
CA LEU A 313 -13.05 -37.55 2.12
C LEU A 313 -11.64 -37.50 2.75
N ASN A 314 -11.23 -38.56 3.43
CA ASN A 314 -9.95 -38.66 4.16
C ASN A 314 -8.72 -38.88 3.28
N TYR A 315 -8.84 -39.63 2.17
CA TYR A 315 -7.75 -39.86 1.22
C TYR A 315 -7.21 -38.54 0.61
N ARG A 316 -8.06 -37.51 0.50
CA ARG A 316 -7.65 -36.18 0.06
C ARG A 316 -7.00 -35.32 1.16
N TYR A 317 -6.98 -35.77 2.42
CA TYR A 317 -6.43 -35.02 3.56
C TYR A 317 -5.03 -35.49 3.95
N GLU A 318 -4.76 -36.81 3.92
CA GLU A 318 -3.51 -37.37 4.45
C GLU A 318 -2.32 -37.39 3.47
N GLU A 319 -2.54 -37.34 2.15
CA GLU A 319 -1.45 -37.38 1.15
C GLU A 319 -0.94 -35.99 0.70
N LYS A 320 -1.44 -34.89 1.28
CA LYS A 320 -1.06 -33.53 0.88
C LYS A 320 0.19 -33.03 1.62
N ILE A 321 1.04 -32.32 0.88
CA ILE A 321 2.28 -31.70 1.36
C ILE A 321 1.94 -30.62 2.39
N LYS A 322 2.45 -30.77 3.62
CA LYS A 322 2.23 -29.83 4.72
C LYS A 322 3.14 -28.62 4.58
N VAL A 323 2.53 -27.44 4.51
CA VAL A 323 3.23 -26.18 4.22
C VAL A 323 2.98 -25.15 5.32
N VAL A 324 4.04 -24.46 5.75
CA VAL A 324 3.94 -23.27 6.60
C VAL A 324 4.46 -22.05 5.83
N ILE A 325 3.76 -20.91 5.95
CA ILE A 325 4.20 -19.62 5.40
C ILE A 325 4.77 -18.76 6.52
N VAL A 326 5.95 -18.17 6.33
CA VAL A 326 6.58 -17.24 7.26
C VAL A 326 6.75 -15.89 6.59
N HIS A 327 6.17 -14.83 7.18
CA HIS A 327 6.11 -13.52 6.54
C HIS A 327 5.83 -12.33 7.48
N ASN A 328 6.22 -11.12 7.06
CA ASN A 328 6.16 -9.89 7.87
C ASN A 328 5.29 -8.75 7.33
N ASN A 329 4.52 -8.91 6.24
CA ASN A 329 3.69 -7.85 5.66
C ASN A 329 2.40 -8.37 4.96
N GLU A 330 1.73 -7.55 4.14
CA GLU A 330 0.49 -7.92 3.43
C GLU A 330 0.70 -8.96 2.32
N PHE A 331 1.94 -9.22 1.88
CA PHE A 331 2.23 -10.19 0.80
C PHE A 331 1.81 -11.63 1.16
N ALA A 332 1.77 -12.00 2.45
CA ALA A 332 1.29 -13.32 2.88
C ALA A 332 -0.13 -13.63 2.39
N LYS A 333 -1.00 -12.61 2.29
CA LYS A 333 -2.36 -12.81 1.77
C LYS A 333 -2.34 -13.27 0.31
N ASN A 334 -1.50 -12.62 -0.51
CA ASN A 334 -1.32 -13.00 -1.90
C ASN A 334 -0.73 -14.42 -2.05
N MET A 335 0.12 -14.84 -1.11
CA MET A 335 0.77 -16.16 -1.10
C MET A 335 -0.20 -17.30 -0.85
N ILE A 336 -1.07 -17.14 0.15
CA ILE A 336 -2.07 -18.14 0.51
C ILE A 336 -2.96 -18.43 -0.71
N VAL A 337 -3.31 -17.40 -1.48
CA VAL A 337 -4.05 -17.51 -2.74
C VAL A 337 -3.27 -18.23 -3.85
N GLY A 338 -1.94 -18.21 -3.78
CA GLY A 338 -1.06 -18.81 -4.78
C GLY A 338 -0.84 -20.32 -4.65
N LEU A 339 -1.12 -20.89 -3.48
CA LEU A 339 -0.86 -22.31 -3.19
C LEU A 339 -1.71 -23.23 -4.06
N ASN A 340 -1.12 -24.36 -4.45
CA ASN A 340 -1.81 -25.43 -5.14
C ASN A 340 -2.44 -26.39 -4.12
N TYR A 341 -3.64 -26.07 -3.65
CA TYR A 341 -4.36 -26.85 -2.63
C TYR A 341 -4.77 -28.27 -3.07
N HIS A 342 -4.57 -28.63 -4.34
CA HIS A 342 -4.64 -30.03 -4.76
C HIS A 342 -3.50 -30.86 -4.17
N ASN A 343 -2.31 -30.26 -4.05
CA ASN A 343 -1.09 -30.92 -3.58
C ASN A 343 -0.70 -30.51 -2.15
N VAL A 344 -1.18 -29.35 -1.70
CA VAL A 344 -0.72 -28.69 -0.46
C VAL A 344 -1.82 -28.62 0.59
N ASN A 345 -1.43 -28.88 1.84
CA ASN A 345 -2.18 -28.54 3.05
C ASN A 345 -1.45 -27.40 3.78
N LEU A 346 -2.07 -26.22 3.86
CA LEU A 346 -1.50 -25.08 4.60
C LEU A 346 -1.75 -25.30 6.10
N VAL A 347 -0.69 -25.65 6.83
CA VAL A 347 -0.81 -26.00 8.25
C VAL A 347 -0.65 -24.80 9.19
N GLY A 348 -0.10 -23.68 8.72
CA GLY A 348 -0.15 -22.41 9.44
C GLY A 348 0.61 -21.25 8.81
N VAL A 349 0.46 -20.07 9.40
CA VAL A 349 1.10 -18.82 8.94
C VAL A 349 1.72 -18.10 10.14
N VAL A 350 3.03 -17.86 10.08
CA VAL A 350 3.79 -17.16 11.12
C VAL A 350 4.02 -15.71 10.70
N THR A 351 3.49 -14.76 11.48
CA THR A 351 3.61 -13.31 11.20
C THR A 351 3.61 -12.48 12.49
N ASP A 352 4.21 -11.29 12.44
CA ASP A 352 4.44 -10.46 13.64
C ASP A 352 3.26 -9.55 14.05
N ALA A 353 2.27 -9.26 13.19
CA ALA A 353 1.11 -8.46 13.64
C ALA A 353 -0.09 -8.40 12.67
N TYR A 354 0.13 -8.46 11.35
CA TYR A 354 -0.83 -7.89 10.39
C TYR A 354 -2.09 -8.73 10.11
N LEU A 355 -2.05 -10.06 10.32
CA LEU A 355 -3.18 -10.96 10.05
C LEU A 355 -4.15 -11.16 11.23
N LYS A 356 -3.77 -10.78 12.46
CA LYS A 356 -4.59 -11.00 13.67
C LYS A 356 -5.91 -10.23 13.69
N ALA A 357 -6.10 -9.24 12.81
CA ALA A 357 -7.26 -8.34 12.82
C ALA A 357 -8.31 -8.67 11.75
N ASP A 358 -8.12 -9.71 10.93
CA ASP A 358 -8.96 -10.00 9.75
C ASP A 358 -9.89 -11.22 9.97
N PRO A 359 -11.24 -11.04 10.00
CA PRO A 359 -12.20 -12.11 10.25
C PRO A 359 -12.18 -13.24 9.21
N GLU A 360 -11.79 -12.96 7.97
CA GLU A 360 -11.77 -13.92 6.86
C GLU A 360 -10.74 -15.05 7.06
N TYR A 361 -9.73 -14.86 7.93
CA TYR A 361 -8.64 -15.82 8.15
C TYR A 361 -8.66 -16.45 9.55
N SER A 362 -9.80 -16.41 10.23
CA SER A 362 -10.00 -16.99 11.57
C SER A 362 -9.80 -18.51 11.65
N HIS A 363 -9.76 -19.20 10.50
CA HIS A 363 -9.52 -20.64 10.36
C HIS A 363 -8.03 -21.00 10.17
N VAL A 364 -7.14 -20.03 9.99
CA VAL A 364 -5.70 -20.24 9.87
C VAL A 364 -5.05 -20.09 11.25
N ASN A 365 -4.23 -21.06 11.66
CA ASN A 365 -3.55 -21.00 12.95
C ASN A 365 -2.41 -19.96 12.88
N ILE A 366 -2.67 -18.75 13.39
CA ILE A 366 -1.73 -17.61 13.41
C ILE A 366 -1.04 -17.61 14.77
N SER A 367 0.25 -17.94 14.80
CA SER A 367 0.98 -18.11 16.06
C SER A 367 2.40 -17.52 16.03
N SER A 368 3.00 -17.40 17.22
CA SER A 368 4.39 -16.99 17.43
C SER A 368 5.37 -17.99 16.78
N SER A 369 6.65 -17.67 16.74
CA SER A 369 7.70 -18.59 16.24
C SER A 369 7.71 -19.96 16.93
N GLU A 370 7.15 -20.07 18.15
CA GLU A 370 6.99 -21.32 18.89
C GLU A 370 6.13 -22.35 18.13
N PHE A 371 5.18 -21.90 17.31
CA PHE A 371 4.36 -22.75 16.45
C PHE A 371 5.14 -23.61 15.46
N LEU A 372 6.27 -23.08 14.98
CA LEU A 372 7.17 -23.83 14.09
C LEU A 372 7.79 -25.04 14.79
N THR A 373 7.74 -25.12 16.11
CA THR A 373 8.34 -26.22 16.87
C THR A 373 7.34 -27.32 17.20
N GLU A 374 6.04 -27.01 17.14
CA GLU A 374 4.94 -27.90 17.57
C GLU A 374 4.22 -28.60 16.42
N ILE A 375 4.41 -28.13 15.18
CA ILE A 375 3.70 -28.65 13.99
C ILE A 375 4.61 -29.48 13.09
N GLU A 376 4.04 -30.53 12.50
CA GLU A 376 4.70 -31.32 11.46
C GLU A 376 4.51 -30.66 10.09
N MET A 377 5.60 -30.47 9.35
CA MET A 377 5.60 -29.73 8.08
C MET A 377 6.70 -30.23 7.13
N ASP A 378 6.37 -30.28 5.84
CA ASP A 378 7.28 -30.69 4.77
C ASP A 378 8.05 -29.50 4.19
N TYR A 379 7.38 -28.35 4.07
CA TYR A 379 7.95 -27.13 3.52
C TYR A 379 7.67 -25.89 4.37
N ILE A 380 8.66 -24.99 4.43
CA ILE A 380 8.51 -23.62 4.90
C ILE A 380 8.70 -22.68 3.72
N ILE A 381 7.72 -21.81 3.46
CA ILE A 381 7.81 -20.77 2.45
C ILE A 381 8.15 -19.45 3.14
N VAL A 382 9.31 -18.90 2.82
CA VAL A 382 9.78 -17.62 3.36
C VAL A 382 9.59 -16.53 2.30
N VAL A 383 8.96 -15.43 2.70
CA VAL A 383 8.65 -14.31 1.80
C VAL A 383 9.28 -13.02 2.30
N GLY A 384 10.26 -12.52 1.53
CA GLY A 384 10.94 -11.24 1.76
C GLY A 384 12.46 -11.35 1.68
N TYR A 385 13.12 -10.35 1.09
CA TYR A 385 14.59 -10.30 0.95
C TYR A 385 15.34 -10.10 2.27
N ILE A 386 14.66 -9.64 3.33
CA ILE A 386 15.26 -9.18 4.60
C ILE A 386 14.95 -10.13 5.77
N PHE A 387 14.36 -11.30 5.50
CA PHE A 387 14.11 -12.27 6.57
C PHE A 387 15.44 -12.90 7.03
N PRO A 388 15.78 -12.89 8.34
CA PRO A 388 17.04 -13.42 8.84
C PRO A 388 17.05 -14.95 8.76
N TYR A 389 17.36 -15.45 7.56
CA TYR A 389 17.33 -16.87 7.21
C TYR A 389 18.16 -17.74 8.16
N ASP A 390 19.34 -17.26 8.55
CA ASP A 390 20.24 -18.00 9.43
C ASP A 390 19.64 -18.21 10.83
N ILE A 391 18.89 -17.22 11.34
CA ILE A 391 18.22 -17.30 12.65
C ILE A 391 17.10 -18.34 12.61
N LEU A 392 16.31 -18.37 11.55
CA LEU A 392 15.24 -19.36 11.37
C LEU A 392 15.80 -20.78 11.26
N VAL A 393 16.84 -20.98 10.47
CA VAL A 393 17.48 -22.30 10.32
C VAL A 393 18.07 -22.77 11.64
N GLU A 394 18.71 -21.88 12.40
CA GLU A 394 19.24 -22.21 13.72
C GLU A 394 18.13 -22.58 14.72
N HIS A 395 17.01 -21.85 14.70
CA HIS A 395 15.85 -22.12 15.52
C HIS A 395 15.24 -23.50 15.22
N LEU A 396 14.97 -23.82 13.95
CA LEU A 396 14.42 -25.12 13.54
C LEU A 396 15.33 -26.29 13.94
N ARG A 397 16.66 -26.14 13.75
CA ARG A 397 17.64 -27.16 14.16
C ARG A 397 17.63 -27.42 15.66
N LYS A 398 17.51 -26.37 16.50
CA LYS A 398 17.46 -26.52 17.96
C LYS A 398 16.25 -27.34 18.42
N HIS A 399 15.18 -27.35 17.63
CA HIS A 399 13.92 -28.04 17.92
C HIS A 399 13.72 -29.32 17.09
N ASN A 400 14.77 -29.87 16.45
CA ASN A 400 14.73 -31.08 15.63
C ASN A 400 13.72 -31.05 14.46
N GLN A 401 13.42 -29.86 13.93
CA GLN A 401 12.59 -29.66 12.75
C GLN A 401 13.46 -29.56 11.49
N ASN A 402 13.08 -30.24 10.41
CA ASN A 402 13.87 -30.25 9.16
C ASN A 402 13.03 -30.13 7.86
N PRO A 403 12.18 -29.10 7.73
CA PRO A 403 11.42 -28.86 6.50
C PRO A 403 12.30 -28.32 5.37
N LYS A 404 11.87 -28.53 4.12
CA LYS A 404 12.48 -27.87 2.96
C LYS A 404 12.08 -26.39 2.91
N ILE A 405 13.06 -25.50 2.84
CA ILE A 405 12.78 -24.05 2.85
C ILE A 405 12.76 -23.51 1.41
N ILE A 406 11.64 -22.91 1.02
CA ILE A 406 11.47 -22.25 -0.28
C ILE A 406 11.53 -20.74 -0.08
N LYS A 407 12.53 -20.11 -0.70
CA LYS A 407 12.63 -18.65 -0.81
C LYS A 407 11.92 -18.23 -2.09
N LEU A 408 10.70 -17.75 -1.98
CA LEU A 408 9.85 -17.55 -3.16
C LEU A 408 10.40 -16.49 -4.14
N LEU A 409 11.00 -15.43 -3.61
CA LEU A 409 11.55 -14.31 -4.39
C LEU A 409 13.02 -14.53 -4.80
N ASP A 410 13.52 -15.76 -4.61
CA ASP A 410 14.81 -16.16 -5.13
C ASP A 410 14.64 -16.63 -6.58
N PHE A 411 15.12 -15.80 -7.51
CA PHE A 411 15.02 -16.03 -8.95
C PHE A 411 15.75 -17.29 -9.43
N ASN A 412 16.59 -17.92 -8.60
CA ASN A 412 17.20 -19.21 -8.91
C ASN A 412 16.20 -20.37 -8.89
N TYR A 413 15.04 -20.21 -8.25
CA TYR A 413 14.03 -21.28 -8.13
C TYR A 413 12.94 -21.22 -9.20
N ILE A 414 12.98 -20.24 -10.12
CA ILE A 414 11.92 -20.03 -11.13
C ILE A 414 11.70 -21.31 -11.95
N GLY A 415 10.47 -21.82 -11.88
CA GLY A 415 10.04 -22.97 -12.69
C GLY A 415 10.57 -24.32 -12.20
N SER A 416 11.17 -24.37 -11.00
CA SER A 416 11.53 -25.61 -10.29
C SER A 416 10.31 -26.53 -10.13
N GLU A 417 10.58 -27.82 -10.03
CA GLU A 417 9.55 -28.83 -9.82
C GLU A 417 8.79 -28.57 -8.51
N GLU A 418 9.50 -28.18 -7.46
CA GLU A 418 8.94 -27.80 -6.17
C GLU A 418 7.99 -26.60 -6.27
N GLN A 419 8.32 -25.56 -7.06
CA GLN A 419 7.40 -24.43 -7.25
C GLN A 419 6.12 -24.83 -7.98
N ARG A 420 6.20 -25.73 -8.97
CA ARG A 420 5.02 -26.22 -9.71
C ARG A 420 4.13 -27.13 -8.85
N ILE A 421 4.75 -27.85 -7.92
CA ILE A 421 4.04 -28.68 -6.95
C ILE A 421 3.31 -27.81 -5.92
N LEU A 422 4.01 -26.81 -5.37
CA LEU A 422 3.53 -25.99 -4.25
C LEU A 422 2.59 -24.86 -4.68
N PHE A 423 2.76 -24.29 -5.87
CA PHE A 423 2.03 -23.11 -6.34
C PHE A 423 1.32 -23.36 -7.68
N ARG A 424 0.26 -22.59 -7.92
CA ARG A 424 -0.36 -22.52 -9.25
C ARG A 424 0.60 -21.83 -10.23
N THR A 425 0.83 -22.47 -11.37
CA THR A 425 1.80 -22.04 -12.38
C THR A 425 1.54 -20.64 -12.93
N ASP A 426 0.27 -20.28 -13.15
CA ASP A 426 -0.12 -18.95 -13.62
C ASP A 426 0.13 -17.87 -12.56
N TRP A 427 -0.14 -18.18 -11.30
CA TRP A 427 0.08 -17.27 -10.18
C TRP A 427 1.58 -16.98 -9.95
N ILE A 428 2.42 -18.02 -9.91
CA ILE A 428 3.86 -17.85 -9.62
C ILE A 428 4.57 -17.05 -10.72
N LEU A 429 4.20 -17.28 -11.98
CA LEU A 429 4.73 -16.52 -13.13
C LEU A 429 4.34 -15.03 -13.02
N ASN A 430 3.09 -14.74 -12.69
CA ASN A 430 2.60 -13.36 -12.56
C ASN A 430 3.35 -12.58 -11.47
N ILE A 431 3.51 -13.18 -10.28
CA ILE A 431 4.24 -12.54 -9.16
C ILE A 431 5.71 -12.30 -9.52
N GLN A 432 6.39 -13.29 -10.13
CA GLN A 432 7.80 -13.17 -10.49
C GLN A 432 8.01 -12.13 -11.59
N LEU A 433 7.12 -12.06 -12.59
CA LEU A 433 7.16 -11.04 -13.64
C LEU A 433 6.92 -9.63 -13.08
N ASN A 434 5.94 -9.45 -12.21
CA ASN A 434 5.67 -8.16 -11.57
C ASN A 434 6.84 -7.69 -10.70
N GLN A 435 7.46 -8.61 -9.95
CA GLN A 435 8.64 -8.29 -9.15
C GLN A 435 9.81 -7.88 -10.05
N ARG A 436 10.06 -8.63 -11.14
CA ARG A 436 11.11 -8.30 -12.10
C ARG A 436 10.86 -6.95 -12.77
N ALA A 437 9.63 -6.65 -13.15
CA ALA A 437 9.24 -5.36 -13.70
C ALA A 437 9.45 -4.23 -12.69
N SER A 438 9.11 -4.45 -11.41
CA SER A 438 9.37 -3.50 -10.32
C SER A 438 10.86 -3.22 -10.13
N ASP A 439 11.71 -4.26 -10.14
CA ASP A 439 13.15 -4.11 -9.99
C ASP A 439 13.78 -3.39 -11.19
N LEU A 440 13.35 -3.71 -12.41
CA LEU A 440 13.77 -3.00 -13.62
C LEU A 440 13.32 -1.53 -13.60
N LYS A 441 12.11 -1.25 -13.13
CA LYS A 441 11.61 0.13 -12.96
C LYS A 441 12.49 0.92 -11.98
N LYS A 442 12.85 0.35 -10.83
CA LYS A 442 13.76 0.99 -9.86
C LYS A 442 15.16 1.25 -10.46
N GLN A 443 15.68 0.33 -11.26
CA GLN A 443 16.95 0.52 -11.96
C GLN A 443 16.85 1.65 -12.99
N LEU A 444 15.76 1.70 -13.76
CA LEU A 444 15.52 2.77 -14.72
C LEU A 444 15.42 4.14 -14.01
N GLU A 445 14.60 4.24 -12.96
CA GLU A 445 14.47 5.44 -12.13
C GLU A 445 15.84 5.90 -11.57
N TYR A 446 16.67 4.95 -11.13
CA TYR A 446 18.04 5.26 -10.69
C TYR A 446 18.87 5.92 -11.80
N PHE A 447 18.87 5.35 -13.02
CA PHE A 447 19.61 5.91 -14.16
C PHE A 447 19.04 7.26 -14.62
N GLU A 448 17.72 7.42 -14.63
CA GLU A 448 17.05 8.69 -14.96
C GLU A 448 17.45 9.79 -13.98
N CYS A 449 17.40 9.51 -12.68
CA CYS A 449 17.80 10.47 -11.64
C CYS A 449 19.28 10.85 -11.77
N HIS A 450 20.17 9.90 -12.09
CA HIS A 450 21.58 10.18 -12.33
C HIS A 450 21.78 11.07 -13.54
N SER A 451 21.16 10.72 -14.67
CA SER A 451 21.26 11.47 -15.93
C SER A 451 20.75 12.91 -15.77
N ALA A 452 19.61 13.09 -15.11
CA ALA A 452 19.00 14.40 -14.88
C ALA A 452 19.83 15.33 -13.96
N ASN A 453 20.60 14.76 -13.03
CA ASN A 453 21.43 15.52 -12.10
C ASN A 453 22.87 15.72 -12.59
N LEU A 454 23.34 14.90 -13.54
CA LEU A 454 24.70 14.95 -14.06
C LEU A 454 25.17 16.35 -14.52
N PRO A 455 24.36 17.17 -15.23
CA PRO A 455 24.77 18.52 -15.61
C PRO A 455 25.12 19.43 -14.42
N TYR A 456 24.41 19.26 -13.30
CA TYR A 456 24.59 20.05 -12.07
C TYR A 456 25.81 19.59 -11.28
N GLU A 457 26.13 18.29 -11.35
CA GLU A 457 27.27 17.69 -10.62
C GLU A 457 28.61 17.89 -11.33
N ILE A 458 28.63 17.99 -12.67
CA ILE A 458 29.86 18.21 -13.45
C ILE A 458 30.25 19.69 -13.50
N GLY A 459 29.31 20.62 -13.34
CA GLY A 459 29.59 22.05 -13.12
C GLY A 459 30.18 22.81 -14.33
N ASN A 460 30.18 22.23 -15.53
CA ASN A 460 30.78 22.84 -16.73
C ASN A 460 29.81 23.73 -17.54
N ASP A 461 28.53 23.77 -17.19
CA ASP A 461 27.53 24.58 -17.88
C ASP A 461 27.26 25.88 -17.10
N SER A 462 27.73 27.00 -17.66
CA SER A 462 27.56 28.34 -17.07
C SER A 462 26.12 28.87 -17.14
N SER A 463 25.22 28.19 -17.87
CA SER A 463 23.80 28.54 -17.93
C SER A 463 23.00 28.02 -16.72
N LEU A 464 23.53 27.00 -16.03
CA LEU A 464 22.88 26.42 -14.86
C LEU A 464 23.01 27.35 -13.66
N LYS A 465 21.87 27.53 -12.97
CA LYS A 465 21.77 28.33 -11.74
C LYS A 465 21.54 27.41 -10.55
N TYR A 466 22.16 27.76 -9.43
CA TYR A 466 22.05 27.04 -8.17
C TYR A 466 21.85 28.06 -7.03
N PRO A 467 21.08 27.71 -5.98
CA PRO A 467 21.07 28.48 -4.74
C PRO A 467 22.50 28.59 -4.17
N LYS A 468 22.86 29.77 -3.68
CA LYS A 468 24.19 29.98 -3.08
C LYS A 468 24.14 29.55 -1.61
N VAL A 469 24.77 28.43 -1.28
CA VAL A 469 24.84 27.90 0.09
C VAL A 469 26.26 28.12 0.63
N MET A 470 26.35 28.60 1.87
CA MET A 470 27.62 28.71 2.60
C MET A 470 28.23 27.33 2.87
N SER A 471 29.54 27.27 3.10
CA SER A 471 30.11 26.06 3.71
C SER A 471 29.64 25.90 5.16
N ILE A 472 29.84 24.71 5.75
CA ILE A 472 29.55 24.50 7.18
C ILE A 472 30.37 25.48 8.05
N GLU A 473 31.65 25.65 7.73
CA GLU A 473 32.58 26.52 8.44
C GLU A 473 32.18 28.00 8.29
N GLU A 474 31.83 28.44 7.08
CA GLU A 474 31.30 29.80 6.84
C GLU A 474 30.00 30.04 7.63
N THR A 475 29.13 29.04 7.70
CA THR A 475 27.85 29.11 8.43
C THR A 475 28.09 29.27 9.93
N VAL A 476 28.96 28.46 10.53
CA VAL A 476 29.33 28.57 11.95
C VAL A 476 29.95 29.93 12.24
N GLU A 477 30.85 30.41 11.38
CA GLU A 477 31.50 31.70 11.56
C GLU A 477 30.49 32.86 11.50
N ALA A 478 29.53 32.81 10.57
CA ALA A 478 28.46 33.79 10.48
C ALA A 478 27.58 33.82 11.74
N ILE A 479 27.26 32.65 12.30
CA ILE A 479 26.48 32.53 13.56
C ILE A 479 27.24 33.17 14.72
N VAL A 480 28.52 32.84 14.89
CA VAL A 480 29.33 33.29 16.02
C VAL A 480 29.61 34.79 15.93
N SER A 481 30.10 35.25 14.77
CA SER A 481 30.56 36.64 14.60
C SER A 481 29.41 37.65 14.57
N ASN A 482 28.27 37.29 13.95
CA ASN A 482 27.14 38.20 13.80
C ASN A 482 25.98 37.91 14.77
N LYS A 483 26.12 36.92 15.64
CA LYS A 483 25.09 36.47 16.60
C LYS A 483 23.73 36.18 15.93
N LEU A 484 23.76 35.57 14.76
CA LEU A 484 22.54 35.29 13.98
C LEU A 484 21.73 34.18 14.64
N SER A 485 20.41 34.35 14.61
CA SER A 485 19.45 33.25 14.74
C SER A 485 19.44 32.41 13.47
N VAL A 486 19.03 31.15 13.55
CA VAL A 486 19.06 30.25 12.38
C VAL A 486 17.79 29.42 12.29
N SER A 487 17.11 29.51 11.14
CA SER A 487 16.08 28.55 10.73
C SER A 487 16.66 27.64 9.66
N ARG A 488 16.65 26.33 9.89
CA ARG A 488 17.14 25.36 8.90
C ARG A 488 15.96 24.75 8.14
N PHE A 489 16.18 24.54 6.85
CA PHE A 489 15.26 23.86 5.94
C PHE A 489 15.97 22.62 5.40
N GLY A 490 15.39 21.47 5.72
CA GLY A 490 15.71 20.19 5.11
C GLY A 490 14.63 19.74 4.13
N ASP A 491 14.72 18.48 3.71
CA ASP A 491 13.75 17.83 2.85
C ASP A 491 12.37 17.73 3.49
N GLY A 492 12.31 17.57 4.82
CA GLY A 492 11.06 17.61 5.59
C GLY A 492 10.32 18.94 5.47
N GLU A 493 11.00 20.07 5.71
CA GLU A 493 10.39 21.40 5.65
C GLU A 493 9.93 21.75 4.23
N PHE A 494 10.74 21.46 3.20
CA PHE A 494 10.35 21.71 1.81
C PHE A 494 9.15 20.86 1.38
N ARG A 495 9.10 19.57 1.74
CA ARG A 495 7.93 18.72 1.47
C ARG A 495 6.66 19.28 2.08
N MET A 496 6.72 19.79 3.31
CA MET A 496 5.58 20.46 3.94
C MET A 496 5.15 21.72 3.19
N MET A 497 6.10 22.50 2.68
CA MET A 497 5.80 23.69 1.87
C MET A 497 5.10 23.36 0.53
N PHE A 498 5.22 22.12 0.05
CA PHE A 498 4.58 21.62 -1.17
C PHE A 498 3.24 20.91 -0.90
N ASP A 499 2.71 21.03 0.33
CA ASP A 499 1.49 20.36 0.79
C ASP A 499 1.57 18.82 0.63
N ILE A 500 2.80 18.27 0.68
CA ILE A 500 3.09 16.84 0.74
C ILE A 500 3.29 16.46 2.21
N ASN A 501 3.02 15.20 2.57
CA ASN A 501 3.31 14.66 3.90
C ASN A 501 4.75 15.00 4.33
N GLY A 502 4.85 15.66 5.50
CA GLY A 502 6.08 16.10 6.14
C GLY A 502 6.87 14.96 6.81
N PRO A 503 7.79 15.28 7.73
CA PRO A 503 8.52 14.26 8.48
C PRO A 503 7.58 13.47 9.40
N LEU A 504 7.94 12.22 9.70
CA LEU A 504 7.10 11.28 10.46
C LEU A 504 6.64 11.79 11.84
N PHE A 505 7.36 12.76 12.42
CA PHE A 505 7.09 13.33 13.74
C PHE A 505 6.30 14.66 13.69
N GLN A 506 5.90 15.13 12.51
CA GLN A 506 5.08 16.35 12.39
C GLN A 506 4.10 16.24 11.22
N ASN A 507 2.82 16.27 11.54
CA ASN A 507 1.75 16.30 10.55
C ASN A 507 1.85 17.56 9.66
N ALA A 508 1.49 17.41 8.39
CA ALA A 508 1.35 18.52 7.46
C ALA A 508 0.12 19.35 7.83
N ILE A 509 0.35 20.58 8.30
CA ILE A 509 -0.70 21.53 8.68
C ILE A 509 -0.54 22.78 7.80
N PRO A 510 -1.61 23.27 7.15
CA PRO A 510 -1.52 24.40 6.21
C PRO A 510 -0.86 25.66 6.79
N GLU A 511 -1.15 25.97 8.06
CA GLU A 511 -0.58 27.14 8.75
C GLU A 511 0.95 27.06 8.88
N LEU A 512 1.47 25.88 9.25
CA LEU A 512 2.91 25.65 9.36
C LEU A 512 3.57 25.72 7.97
N ALA A 513 2.94 25.13 6.94
CA ALA A 513 3.44 25.22 5.57
C ALA A 513 3.52 26.68 5.07
N GLU A 514 2.49 27.49 5.38
CA GLU A 514 2.49 28.92 5.06
C GLU A 514 3.60 29.69 5.78
N LYS A 515 3.78 29.46 7.08
CA LYS A 515 4.89 30.08 7.84
C LYS A 515 6.25 29.68 7.25
N LEU A 516 6.47 28.41 6.90
CA LEU A 516 7.72 27.96 6.28
C LEU A 516 7.97 28.66 4.93
N ARG A 517 6.94 28.79 4.08
CA ARG A 517 7.01 29.53 2.80
C ARG A 517 7.36 31.01 2.98
N MET A 518 6.87 31.63 4.05
CA MET A 518 7.24 33.00 4.41
C MET A 518 8.70 33.09 4.88
N ILE A 519 9.11 32.18 5.79
CA ILE A 519 10.43 32.23 6.43
C ILE A 519 11.55 31.96 5.44
N VAL A 520 11.40 31.02 4.50
CA VAL A 520 12.48 30.71 3.54
C VAL A 520 12.90 31.93 2.71
N LYS A 521 11.94 32.84 2.44
CA LYS A 521 12.12 34.10 1.70
C LYS A 521 12.53 35.30 2.58
N SER A 522 12.65 35.11 3.89
CA SER A 522 12.93 36.21 4.82
C SER A 522 14.38 36.72 4.71
N ASN A 523 14.58 38.02 4.97
CA ASN A 523 15.88 38.69 4.94
C ASN A 523 16.07 39.56 6.20
N LEU A 524 15.77 38.99 7.38
CA LEU A 524 15.97 39.70 8.65
C LEU A 524 17.45 39.79 8.99
N ASP A 525 17.94 40.97 9.41
CA ASP A 525 19.37 41.19 9.66
C ASP A 525 19.97 40.29 10.76
N ASN A 526 19.16 39.91 11.75
CA ASN A 526 19.57 39.08 12.88
C ASN A 526 19.21 37.59 12.73
N HIS A 527 18.81 37.16 11.52
CA HIS A 527 18.36 35.80 11.27
C HIS A 527 18.83 35.29 9.90
N MET A 528 19.32 34.06 9.90
CA MET A 528 19.82 33.37 8.73
C MET A 528 18.89 32.20 8.39
N VAL A 529 18.49 32.14 7.14
CA VAL A 529 17.88 30.94 6.56
C VAL A 529 18.99 30.03 6.07
N ALA A 530 18.98 28.78 6.51
CA ALA A 530 19.91 27.75 6.06
C ALA A 530 19.18 26.64 5.29
N ILE A 531 19.75 26.20 4.16
CA ILE A 531 19.18 25.17 3.28
C ILE A 531 20.21 24.07 3.02
N HIS A 532 19.77 22.93 2.47
CA HIS A 532 20.68 21.84 2.12
C HIS A 532 21.66 22.24 1.02
N ASP A 533 22.93 21.87 1.17
CA ASP A 533 23.94 22.02 0.14
C ASP A 533 23.96 20.79 -0.79
N ILE A 534 22.91 20.69 -1.63
CA ILE A 534 22.65 19.51 -2.48
C ILE A 534 22.45 19.86 -3.96
N TYR A 535 22.49 21.15 -4.33
CA TYR A 535 22.05 21.60 -5.66
C TYR A 535 23.09 21.44 -6.77
N GLY A 536 24.35 21.14 -6.41
CA GLY A 536 25.45 20.94 -7.35
C GLY A 536 26.22 19.65 -7.07
N MET A 537 27.55 19.70 -7.17
CA MET A 537 28.41 18.55 -6.93
C MET A 537 28.38 18.10 -5.47
N PHE A 538 28.07 16.81 -5.24
CA PHE A 538 28.21 16.21 -3.91
C PHE A 538 29.69 16.05 -3.54
N THR A 539 30.12 16.72 -2.48
CA THR A 539 31.49 16.62 -1.96
C THR A 539 31.51 15.89 -0.63
N ASN A 540 32.34 14.85 -0.52
CA ASN A 540 32.51 14.08 0.72
C ASN A 540 31.24 13.38 1.27
N VAL A 541 30.30 12.99 0.40
CA VAL A 541 29.03 12.33 0.78
C VAL A 541 29.00 10.88 0.32
N LYS A 542 28.44 9.96 1.13
CA LYS A 542 28.30 8.54 0.77
C LYS A 542 27.36 8.35 -0.43
N SER A 543 27.67 7.38 -1.29
CA SER A 543 26.93 7.15 -2.55
C SER A 543 25.41 7.02 -2.36
N TYR A 544 24.96 6.21 -1.38
CA TYR A 544 23.52 6.04 -1.12
C TYR A 544 22.82 7.35 -0.68
N VAL A 545 23.55 8.31 -0.12
CA VAL A 545 23.04 9.62 0.26
C VAL A 545 22.96 10.53 -0.98
N CYS A 546 23.96 10.46 -1.86
CA CYS A 546 23.89 11.13 -3.17
C CYS A 546 22.68 10.61 -3.96
N ASP A 547 22.46 9.30 -3.99
CA ASP A 547 21.34 8.68 -4.71
C ASP A 547 19.99 9.14 -4.15
N TYR A 548 19.87 9.24 -2.83
CA TYR A 548 18.70 9.81 -2.17
C TYR A 548 18.44 11.26 -2.63
N TYR A 549 19.46 12.12 -2.60
CA TYR A 549 19.28 13.53 -2.98
C TYR A 549 19.09 13.72 -4.49
N ARG A 550 19.67 12.88 -5.34
CA ARG A 550 19.40 12.87 -6.79
C ARG A 550 17.93 12.57 -7.05
N GLN A 551 17.40 11.53 -6.41
CA GLN A 551 15.98 11.19 -6.51
C GLN A 551 15.11 12.33 -5.98
N TYR A 552 15.44 12.86 -4.80
CA TYR A 552 14.74 13.99 -4.20
C TYR A 552 14.70 15.21 -5.13
N LEU A 553 15.84 15.63 -5.68
CA LEU A 553 15.91 16.79 -6.56
C LEU A 553 15.24 16.55 -7.91
N ASN A 554 15.24 15.31 -8.41
CA ASN A 554 14.54 14.99 -9.66
C ASN A 554 13.04 15.34 -9.58
N TYR A 555 12.43 15.15 -8.42
CA TYR A 555 11.02 15.50 -8.20
C TYR A 555 10.82 16.93 -7.68
N ASN A 556 11.74 17.46 -6.87
CA ASN A 556 11.48 18.68 -6.08
C ASN A 556 12.27 19.93 -6.54
N ARG A 557 13.32 19.80 -7.37
CA ARG A 557 14.21 20.93 -7.71
C ARG A 557 13.46 22.13 -8.29
N LYS A 558 12.54 21.90 -9.24
CA LYS A 558 11.76 22.99 -9.88
C LYS A 558 10.97 23.77 -8.83
N GLN A 559 10.32 23.07 -7.90
CA GLN A 559 9.51 23.70 -6.85
C GLN A 559 10.38 24.45 -5.84
N GLU A 560 11.51 23.89 -5.41
CA GLU A 560 12.45 24.60 -4.55
C GLU A 560 13.01 25.86 -5.22
N TYR A 561 13.37 25.80 -6.50
CA TYR A 561 13.88 26.95 -7.24
C TYR A 561 12.87 28.09 -7.35
N ILE A 562 11.58 27.78 -7.41
CA ILE A 562 10.50 28.80 -7.39
C ILE A 562 10.39 29.47 -6.01
N MET A 563 10.68 28.73 -4.94
CA MET A 563 10.58 29.23 -3.57
C MET A 563 11.82 30.00 -3.11
N LEU A 564 12.99 29.64 -3.65
CA LEU A 564 14.28 30.21 -3.24
C LEU A 564 14.61 31.47 -4.04
N ASP A 565 15.07 32.49 -3.33
CA ASP A 565 15.77 33.63 -3.92
C ASP A 565 17.20 33.21 -4.33
N MET A 566 17.44 33.12 -5.64
CA MET A 566 18.72 32.71 -6.22
C MET A 566 19.84 33.78 -6.07
N GLY A 567 19.49 35.01 -5.71
CA GLY A 567 20.43 36.08 -5.41
C GLY A 567 20.98 36.03 -3.97
N LYS A 568 20.23 35.42 -3.06
CA LYS A 568 20.54 35.30 -1.63
C LYS A 568 21.63 34.26 -1.35
N LYS A 569 22.49 34.54 -0.36
CA LYS A 569 23.42 33.57 0.22
C LYS A 569 22.78 32.94 1.46
N TYR A 570 22.51 31.63 1.41
CA TYR A 570 21.92 30.86 2.50
C TYR A 570 22.99 30.23 3.39
N GLY A 571 22.68 30.02 4.66
CA GLY A 571 23.47 29.14 5.53
C GLY A 571 23.36 27.67 5.10
N ASN A 572 24.24 26.82 5.63
CA ASN A 572 24.21 25.39 5.36
C ASN A 572 23.41 24.64 6.42
N SER A 573 22.30 23.98 6.06
CA SER A 573 21.50 23.24 7.05
C SER A 573 22.19 21.94 7.52
N PHE A 574 23.20 21.45 6.79
CA PHE A 574 24.08 20.37 7.25
C PHE A 574 25.09 20.80 8.31
N VAL A 575 25.04 22.05 8.80
CA VAL A 575 25.73 22.46 10.04
C VAL A 575 25.35 21.61 11.25
N SER A 576 24.28 20.81 11.16
CA SER A 576 23.91 19.82 12.18
C SER A 576 24.10 18.35 11.76
N ARG A 577 24.59 18.07 10.54
CA ARG A 577 24.55 16.74 9.87
C ARG A 577 25.83 16.43 9.09
N PHE A 578 27.00 16.48 9.74
CA PHE A 578 28.29 16.43 9.05
C PHE A 578 29.19 15.24 9.42
N TYR A 579 28.65 14.16 10.03
CA TYR A 579 29.42 12.97 10.39
C TYR A 579 28.93 11.69 9.69
N ILE A 580 27.73 11.20 10.00
CA ILE A 580 27.35 9.82 9.69
C ILE A 580 27.27 9.52 8.19
N ASN A 581 26.84 10.53 7.43
CA ASN A 581 26.62 10.50 5.99
C ASN A 581 27.87 10.84 5.16
N ASN A 582 28.97 11.25 5.80
CA ASN A 582 30.20 11.61 5.10
C ASN A 582 31.06 10.38 4.77
N MET A 583 31.76 10.45 3.64
CA MET A 583 32.76 9.44 3.23
C MET A 583 34.02 9.53 4.09
N ASP A 584 34.63 10.71 4.13
CA ASP A 584 35.73 11.10 5.00
C ASP A 584 35.20 11.86 6.23
N ARG A 585 35.59 11.38 7.40
CA ARG A 585 35.16 11.89 8.71
C ARG A 585 36.26 12.65 9.45
N ASN A 586 37.43 12.83 8.82
CA ASN A 586 38.58 13.52 9.43
C ASN A 586 38.27 14.96 9.88
N LEU A 587 37.33 15.63 9.21
CA LEU A 587 36.93 16.99 9.58
C LEU A 587 35.87 17.05 10.69
N ALA A 588 35.29 15.91 11.10
CA ALA A 588 34.17 15.92 12.04
C ALA A 588 34.57 16.47 13.42
N GLU A 589 35.71 16.05 13.96
CA GLU A 589 36.23 16.53 15.25
C GLU A 589 36.41 18.06 15.23
N LYS A 590 37.07 18.59 14.19
CA LYS A 590 37.22 20.03 14.00
C LYS A 590 35.86 20.74 13.93
N ARG A 591 34.90 20.21 13.17
CA ARG A 591 33.56 20.81 13.02
C ARG A 591 32.77 20.80 14.32
N PHE A 592 32.88 19.75 15.14
CA PHE A 592 32.30 19.74 16.48
C PHE A 592 32.99 20.75 17.40
N SER A 593 34.31 20.92 17.32
CA SER A 593 35.01 21.98 18.05
C SER A 593 34.55 23.38 17.61
N ASP A 594 34.40 23.59 16.30
CA ASP A 594 33.94 24.86 15.74
C ASP A 594 32.50 25.18 16.17
N ILE A 595 31.59 24.21 16.13
CA ILE A 595 30.18 24.45 16.51
C ILE A 595 30.04 24.72 18.02
N LYS A 596 30.86 24.08 18.87
CA LYS A 596 30.91 24.35 20.32
C LYS A 596 31.24 25.82 20.64
N ARG A 597 31.85 26.58 19.71
CA ARG A 597 32.06 28.03 19.87
C ARG A 597 30.76 28.83 20.01
N ILE A 598 29.64 28.33 19.49
CA ILE A 598 28.34 29.01 19.52
C ILE A 598 27.84 29.22 20.96
N TRP A 599 28.02 28.22 21.82
CA TRP A 599 27.59 28.23 23.23
C TRP A 599 28.72 28.39 24.25
N ASN A 600 29.95 28.60 23.78
CA ASN A 600 31.12 28.75 24.65
C ASN A 600 30.97 29.90 25.65
N LEU A 601 31.02 29.59 26.94
CA LEU A 601 30.87 30.52 28.06
C LEU A 601 29.56 31.32 27.99
N ARG A 602 28.45 30.66 27.65
CA ARG A 602 27.11 31.26 27.60
C ARG A 602 26.11 30.54 28.49
N GLU A 603 25.11 31.26 28.95
CA GLU A 603 23.89 30.65 29.46
C GLU A 603 23.04 30.15 28.29
N VAL A 604 22.63 28.88 28.37
CA VAL A 604 21.92 28.21 27.28
C VAL A 604 20.59 27.68 27.78
N VAL A 605 19.53 27.93 27.02
CA VAL A 605 18.24 27.26 27.17
C VAL A 605 17.99 26.41 25.94
N ILE A 606 17.83 25.11 26.14
CA ILE A 606 17.48 24.15 25.09
C ILE A 606 15.95 24.00 25.07
N ILE A 607 15.34 24.19 23.90
CA ILE A 607 13.93 23.87 23.66
C ILE A 607 13.87 22.65 22.74
N GLU A 608 13.41 21.54 23.30
CA GLU A 608 13.50 20.22 22.67
C GLU A 608 12.29 19.35 23.00
N GLY A 609 12.09 18.28 22.24
CA GLY A 609 11.10 17.26 22.57
C GLY A 609 11.46 16.52 23.86
N GLU A 610 10.46 16.09 24.62
CA GLU A 610 10.62 15.35 25.90
C GLU A 610 11.48 14.06 25.81
N LYS A 611 11.69 13.53 24.60
CA LYS A 611 12.53 12.36 24.33
C LYS A 611 13.83 12.68 23.57
N THR A 612 14.08 13.94 23.21
CA THR A 612 15.29 14.37 22.49
C THR A 612 16.52 14.25 23.37
N ARG A 613 16.47 14.78 24.60
CA ARG A 613 17.50 14.60 25.63
C ARG A 613 18.90 15.00 25.17
N MET A 614 18.96 16.12 24.47
CA MET A 614 20.16 16.63 23.81
C MET A 614 21.28 16.88 24.82
N GLY A 615 22.47 16.34 24.57
CA GLY A 615 23.65 16.50 25.42
C GLY A 615 23.67 15.60 26.67
N ILE A 616 22.63 14.82 26.95
CA ILE A 616 22.70 13.87 28.08
C ILE A 616 23.71 12.78 27.75
N GLY A 617 24.63 12.50 28.67
CA GLY A 617 25.59 11.40 28.54
C GLY A 617 26.80 11.69 27.65
N ASN A 618 26.96 12.92 27.17
CA ASN A 618 28.11 13.35 26.38
C ASN A 618 28.53 14.80 26.71
N ASP A 619 29.67 15.23 26.18
CA ASP A 619 30.32 16.51 26.48
C ASP A 619 29.97 17.63 25.47
N LEU A 620 28.86 17.52 24.71
CA LEU A 620 28.54 18.47 23.63
C LEU A 620 28.42 19.92 24.14
N PHE A 621 27.92 20.10 25.37
CA PHE A 621 27.66 21.41 25.98
C PHE A 621 28.53 21.73 27.21
N ASP A 622 29.59 20.99 27.47
CA ASP A 622 30.44 21.15 28.68
C ASP A 622 31.13 22.51 28.79
N ASN A 623 31.21 23.25 27.68
CA ASN A 623 31.77 24.60 27.65
C ASN A 623 30.72 25.72 27.81
N ALA A 624 29.45 25.39 28.03
CA ALA A 624 28.43 26.35 28.44
C ALA A 624 28.54 26.70 29.94
N ILE A 625 28.04 27.87 30.36
CA ILE A 625 28.01 28.27 31.78
C ILE A 625 26.97 27.44 32.54
N ASN A 626 25.78 27.32 31.95
CA ASN A 626 24.68 26.50 32.47
C ASN A 626 23.77 26.07 31.32
N ILE A 627 23.06 24.98 31.56
CA ILE A 627 22.03 24.45 30.66
C ILE A 627 20.71 24.46 31.42
N ARG A 628 19.68 25.02 30.79
CA ARG A 628 18.28 24.95 31.22
C ARG A 628 17.42 24.44 30.06
N ARG A 629 16.24 23.90 30.35
CA ARG A 629 15.43 23.22 29.33
C ARG A 629 13.94 23.58 29.41
N ILE A 630 13.35 23.81 28.25
CA ILE A 630 11.90 23.84 28.06
C ILE A 630 11.54 22.59 27.26
N LEU A 631 10.79 21.68 27.86
CA LEU A 631 10.38 20.45 27.17
C LEU A 631 9.07 20.69 26.41
N ALA A 632 9.05 20.22 25.17
CA ALA A 632 7.91 20.25 24.26
C ALA A 632 7.50 18.80 23.87
N PRO A 633 6.38 18.58 23.15
CA PRO A 633 6.03 17.25 22.68
C PRO A 633 7.12 16.68 21.76
N ALA A 634 7.37 15.37 21.84
CA ALA A 634 8.33 14.70 20.95
C ALA A 634 7.85 14.64 19.49
N GLU A 635 6.53 14.70 19.27
CA GLU A 635 5.88 14.67 17.97
C GLU A 635 4.75 15.71 17.94
N ASN A 636 4.47 16.28 16.76
CA ASN A 636 3.45 17.31 16.54
C ASN A 636 3.61 18.54 17.47
N ALA A 637 4.85 18.92 17.77
CA ALA A 637 5.13 20.05 18.67
C ALA A 637 4.54 21.39 18.20
N TYR A 638 4.25 21.53 16.90
CA TYR A 638 3.59 22.72 16.38
C TYR A 638 2.18 22.92 16.95
N ASP A 639 1.50 21.85 17.40
CA ASP A 639 0.18 21.93 18.03
C ASP A 639 0.22 22.74 19.34
N LYS A 640 1.40 22.83 19.98
CA LYS A 640 1.66 23.62 21.20
C LYS A 640 2.50 24.87 20.92
N TYR A 641 2.61 25.30 19.65
CA TYR A 641 3.52 26.37 19.22
C TYR A 641 3.39 27.65 20.05
N ASN A 642 2.16 28.13 20.26
CA ASN A 642 1.92 29.39 20.99
C ASN A 642 2.34 29.30 22.46
N ASP A 643 2.13 28.16 23.11
CA ASP A 643 2.54 27.95 24.50
C ASP A 643 4.06 27.86 24.62
N ILE A 644 4.72 27.17 23.68
CA ILE A 644 6.18 27.08 23.60
C ILE A 644 6.79 28.47 23.40
N LEU A 645 6.28 29.25 22.43
CA LEU A 645 6.75 30.61 22.16
C LEU A 645 6.55 31.52 23.39
N LYS A 646 5.40 31.43 24.05
CA LYS A 646 5.10 32.20 25.26
C LYS A 646 6.06 31.88 26.39
N GLU A 647 6.40 30.62 26.59
CA GLU A 647 7.36 30.20 27.62
C GLU A 647 8.77 30.69 27.31
N ALA A 648 9.21 30.54 26.05
CA ALA A 648 10.50 31.01 25.58
C ALA A 648 10.66 32.54 25.76
N CYS A 649 9.59 33.30 25.53
CA CYS A 649 9.57 34.76 25.69
C CYS A 649 9.65 35.25 27.15
N LYS A 650 9.62 34.36 28.15
CA LYS A 650 9.88 34.72 29.57
C LYS A 650 11.36 34.77 29.91
N LEU A 651 12.22 34.22 29.04
CA LEU A 651 13.66 34.15 29.27
C LEU A 651 14.30 35.55 29.16
N PRO A 652 15.46 35.77 29.80
CA PRO A 652 16.27 36.96 29.53
C PRO A 652 16.73 37.00 28.07
N THR A 653 16.63 38.15 27.40
CA THR A 653 16.93 38.31 25.96
C THR A 653 18.39 38.05 25.57
N ASN A 654 19.31 38.08 26.53
CA ASN A 654 20.72 37.73 26.34
C ASN A 654 21.00 36.20 26.37
N THR A 655 19.99 35.39 26.74
CA THR A 655 20.09 33.92 26.77
C THR A 655 20.23 33.37 25.35
N LEU A 656 21.14 32.41 25.15
CA LEU A 656 21.18 31.66 23.90
C LEU A 656 20.11 30.58 23.91
N ILE A 657 19.25 30.57 22.90
CA ILE A 657 18.22 29.54 22.74
C ILE A 657 18.68 28.54 21.68
N ILE A 658 18.79 27.28 22.06
CA ILE A 658 19.11 26.16 21.15
C ILE A 658 17.83 25.35 20.92
N LEU A 659 17.49 25.07 19.66
CA LEU A 659 16.24 24.42 19.29
C LEU A 659 16.47 23.06 18.62
N ALA A 660 15.69 22.07 19.04
CA ALA A 660 15.68 20.71 18.49
C ALA A 660 14.27 20.12 18.49
N LEU A 661 13.44 20.65 17.58
CA LEU A 661 11.99 20.44 17.59
C LEU A 661 11.38 20.35 16.17
N GLY A 662 12.15 19.82 15.21
CA GLY A 662 11.69 19.65 13.83
C GLY A 662 11.27 20.96 13.16
N PRO A 663 10.24 20.94 12.27
CA PRO A 663 9.70 22.14 11.63
C PRO A 663 9.29 23.25 12.61
N THR A 664 8.87 22.89 13.82
CA THR A 664 8.53 23.84 14.89
C THR A 664 9.75 24.67 15.30
N ALA A 665 10.95 24.08 15.33
CA ALA A 665 12.19 24.80 15.60
C ALA A 665 12.50 25.83 14.50
N THR A 666 12.30 25.46 13.23
CA THR A 666 12.47 26.36 12.08
C THR A 666 11.60 27.62 12.22
N VAL A 667 10.33 27.46 12.59
CA VAL A 667 9.43 28.59 12.79
C VAL A 667 9.77 29.38 14.06
N LEU A 668 10.04 28.67 15.15
CA LEU A 668 10.32 29.28 16.46
C LEU A 668 11.60 30.12 16.44
N ALA A 669 12.65 29.69 15.73
CA ALA A 669 13.88 30.45 15.57
C ALA A 669 13.63 31.84 14.96
N TYR A 670 12.75 31.91 13.97
CA TYR A 670 12.41 33.15 13.28
C TYR A 670 11.54 34.08 14.15
N ASP A 671 10.51 33.56 14.80
CA ASP A 671 9.64 34.40 15.63
C ASP A 671 10.36 34.87 16.91
N LEU A 672 11.27 34.06 17.47
CA LEU A 672 12.16 34.49 18.57
C LEU A 672 13.19 35.53 18.12
N SER A 673 13.72 35.44 16.90
CA SER A 673 14.63 36.47 16.39
C SER A 673 13.93 37.81 16.22
N LYS A 674 12.66 37.81 15.79
CA LYS A 674 11.82 39.02 15.78
C LYS A 674 11.58 39.59 17.17
N ALA A 675 11.49 38.73 18.19
CA ALA A 675 11.35 39.14 19.58
C ALA A 675 12.68 39.58 20.23
N GLY A 676 13.79 39.60 19.48
CA GLY A 676 15.10 40.09 19.93
C GLY A 676 16.00 39.04 20.59
N TYR A 677 15.60 37.76 20.56
CA TYR A 677 16.43 36.66 21.05
C TYR A 677 17.37 36.16 19.97
N GLN A 678 18.46 35.50 20.38
CA GLN A 678 19.23 34.64 19.49
C GLN A 678 18.75 33.20 19.65
N ALA A 679 18.12 32.64 18.61
CA ALA A 679 17.60 31.28 18.59
C ALA A 679 18.16 30.48 17.41
N ILE A 680 18.76 29.34 17.69
CA ILE A 680 19.46 28.52 16.68
C ILE A 680 18.82 27.15 16.61
N ASP A 681 18.19 26.86 15.49
CA ASP A 681 17.79 25.50 15.15
C ASP A 681 19.01 24.65 14.81
N ILE A 682 19.28 23.66 15.66
CA ILE A 682 20.43 22.75 15.51
C ILE A 682 20.03 21.28 15.39
N GLY A 683 18.72 20.98 15.41
CA GLY A 683 18.15 19.67 15.08
C GLY A 683 18.88 18.47 15.71
N HIS A 684 19.34 17.56 14.86
CA HIS A 684 19.92 16.27 15.26
C HIS A 684 21.43 16.31 15.57
N ILE A 685 22.00 17.46 15.92
CA ILE A 685 23.45 17.58 16.19
C ILE A 685 23.94 16.61 17.27
N ASP A 686 23.13 16.37 18.31
CA ASP A 686 23.49 15.46 19.40
C ASP A 686 23.55 14.01 18.95
N ILE A 687 22.60 13.58 18.11
CA ILE A 687 22.64 12.22 17.54
C ILE A 687 23.86 12.06 16.61
N GLU A 688 24.19 13.07 15.82
CA GLU A 688 25.41 13.06 15.00
C GLU A 688 26.68 13.05 15.87
N TYR A 689 26.66 13.73 17.03
CA TYR A 689 27.78 13.74 17.98
C TYR A 689 27.95 12.40 18.69
N GLU A 690 26.87 11.77 19.12
CA GLU A 690 26.88 10.41 19.68
C GLU A 690 27.44 9.40 18.68
N TRP A 691 26.99 9.45 17.43
CA TRP A 691 27.54 8.62 16.37
C TRP A 691 29.03 8.88 16.14
N PHE A 692 29.48 10.14 16.27
CA PHE A 692 30.90 10.48 16.21
C PHE A 692 31.69 9.86 17.36
N LEU A 693 31.25 10.04 18.61
CA LEU A 693 31.90 9.49 19.80
C LEU A 693 31.99 7.95 19.77
N MET A 694 30.97 7.29 19.22
CA MET A 694 30.93 5.83 19.06
C MET A 694 31.68 5.32 17.82
N ASN A 695 32.22 6.21 16.99
CA ASN A 695 32.76 5.90 15.67
C ASN A 695 31.80 5.09 14.76
N ALA A 696 30.50 5.42 14.83
CA ALA A 696 29.43 4.65 14.22
C ALA A 696 29.50 4.65 12.68
N GLN A 697 29.42 3.48 12.06
CA GLN A 697 29.46 3.35 10.60
C GLN A 697 28.08 3.52 9.94
N GLN A 698 27.01 3.31 10.72
CA GLN A 698 25.62 3.36 10.31
C GLN A 698 24.77 4.07 11.38
N LYS A 699 23.56 4.49 11.00
CA LYS A 699 22.60 5.10 11.93
C LYS A 699 22.06 4.04 12.88
N VAL A 700 22.56 4.06 14.12
CA VAL A 700 22.19 3.14 15.21
C VAL A 700 21.37 3.87 16.26
N SER A 701 20.54 3.12 17.03
CA SER A 701 19.85 3.68 18.18
C SER A 701 20.84 4.14 19.25
N ILE A 702 20.50 5.23 19.95
CA ILE A 702 21.25 5.75 21.09
C ILE A 702 20.44 5.46 22.36
N PRO A 703 21.06 4.84 23.39
CA PRO A 703 20.36 4.55 24.64
C PRO A 703 19.67 5.79 25.22
N ASN A 704 18.41 5.62 25.61
CA ASN A 704 17.59 6.66 26.24
C ASN A 704 17.36 7.93 25.40
N LYS A 705 17.58 7.94 24.08
CA LYS A 705 17.30 9.10 23.20
C LYS A 705 16.42 8.71 22.02
N TYR A 706 15.60 9.65 21.55
CA TYR A 706 14.76 9.46 20.37
C TYR A 706 15.57 9.61 19.08
N VAL A 707 15.62 8.54 18.28
CA VAL A 707 16.36 8.46 17.01
C VAL A 707 15.46 7.81 15.95
N ASN A 708 14.70 8.63 15.23
CA ASN A 708 13.77 8.13 14.21
C ASN A 708 14.49 7.54 12.98
N GLU A 709 15.77 7.88 12.74
CA GLU A 709 16.51 7.34 11.59
C GLU A 709 17.32 6.06 11.89
N ALA A 710 17.20 5.52 13.11
CA ALA A 710 17.84 4.25 13.48
C ALA A 710 17.11 3.08 12.78
N LYS A 711 17.87 2.25 12.06
CA LYS A 711 17.30 1.13 11.27
C LYS A 711 16.96 -0.11 12.11
N ASP A 712 17.32 -0.12 13.39
CA ASP A 712 17.11 -1.25 14.30
C ASP A 712 15.73 -1.28 14.97
N GLY A 713 14.86 -0.30 14.65
CA GLY A 713 13.50 -0.19 15.20
C GLY A 713 13.44 0.17 16.69
N LYS A 714 14.58 0.38 17.35
CA LYS A 714 14.65 0.67 18.80
C LYS A 714 14.70 2.16 19.10
N GLY A 715 15.11 2.98 18.13
CA GLY A 715 15.31 4.41 18.32
C GLY A 715 14.06 5.21 18.68
N THR A 716 12.85 4.70 18.45
CA THR A 716 11.59 5.38 18.82
C THR A 716 11.02 4.90 20.15
N ASN A 717 11.47 3.76 20.68
CA ASN A 717 11.01 3.20 21.95
C ASN A 717 11.87 3.69 23.12
N VAL A 718 11.63 4.93 23.54
CA VAL A 718 12.40 5.61 24.59
C VAL A 718 11.63 5.59 25.91
N GLY A 719 12.19 4.93 26.92
CA GLY A 719 11.64 4.90 28.29
C GLY A 719 11.91 6.20 29.06
N GLU A 720 11.50 6.27 30.33
CA GLU A 720 11.70 7.44 31.20
C GLU A 720 13.17 7.80 31.39
N CYS A 721 13.46 9.09 31.60
CA CYS A 721 14.80 9.56 31.93
C CYS A 721 14.96 9.62 33.45
N LEU A 722 15.91 8.87 34.01
CA LEU A 722 16.22 8.88 35.45
C LEU A 722 17.43 9.77 35.80
N ASP A 723 17.93 10.54 34.84
CA ASP A 723 19.08 11.43 35.04
C ASP A 723 18.68 12.65 35.89
N ARG A 724 19.31 12.78 37.07
CA ARG A 724 18.99 13.84 38.03
C ARG A 724 19.49 15.21 37.59
N GLU A 725 20.60 15.26 36.86
CA GLU A 725 21.15 16.52 36.35
C GLU A 725 20.20 17.07 35.29
N TYR A 726 19.83 16.25 34.32
CA TYR A 726 18.82 16.59 33.32
C TYR A 726 17.51 17.04 33.96
N ALA A 727 16.99 16.31 34.95
CA ALA A 727 15.77 16.68 35.66
C ALA A 727 15.88 18.07 36.33
N GLY A 728 17.04 18.39 36.91
CA GLY A 728 17.32 19.69 37.51
C GLY A 728 17.49 20.85 36.52
N GLN A 729 17.75 20.55 35.24
CA GLN A 729 17.86 21.54 34.18
C GLN A 729 16.48 21.96 33.61
N ILE A 730 15.42 21.17 33.83
CA ILE A 730 14.08 21.46 33.30
C ILE A 730 13.44 22.62 34.06
N ILE A 731 13.17 23.72 33.35
CA ILE A 731 12.52 24.91 33.91
C ILE A 731 11.05 25.06 33.53
N ALA A 732 10.62 24.39 32.45
CA ALA A 732 9.23 24.34 32.03
C ALA A 732 8.94 23.09 31.20
N ILE A 733 7.68 22.65 31.23
CA ILE A 733 7.17 21.50 30.48
C ILE A 733 5.88 21.95 29.79
N VAL A 734 5.84 21.83 28.45
CA VAL A 734 4.73 22.18 27.58
C VAL A 734 4.39 20.96 26.73
N ILE A 735 3.50 20.09 27.20
CA ILE A 735 3.09 18.85 26.51
C ILE A 735 1.62 18.86 26.14
#